data_AF-U5DLJ9-F1
#
_entry.id   AF-U5DLJ9-F1
#
_cell.length_a   1.000
_cell.length_b   1.000
_cell.length_c   1.000
_cell.angle_alpha   90.00
_cell.angle_beta   90.00
_cell.angle_gamma   90.00
#
_symmetry.space_group_name_H-M   'P 1'
#
loop_
_entity.id
_entity.type
_entity.pdbx_description
1 polymer ?
#
loop_
_entity_poly.entity_id
_entity_poly.type
_entity_poly.pdbx_seq_one_letter_code
_entity_poly.pdbx_strand_id
1 'polypeptide(L)'
;MRQLRRRALLTWQGTQRALQATLPWTTHLARQPGFYALACVLALRASGALQGLEWRALDYTLRWRPAEPTSDRVSILAIEQADVERLGEHPLPAEAIARAIEELQRYEPLVVGLSVLQRDIDTRSPVGSSNLAEVLASHSNVVAVEKVLPPLIEAPSSVPAERVGFVDILLDRDNHLRRILLGTPNPSGRGTYEFALSIRLAQAYLAPLGIELSAGRRNPAAMSFGDTEVPYLTPNFGGYRDVDDGGVQTLLNYRRSPQPFREFSLDDLQSERVDPDWIRDRVVIVGVTDPRYKNTVQTLAVRGLNATPGLIDGVEVQAHATEQLLAATLDGRPLLRSLPEGWEYVWIVGWGVLGAVLGRRHLHSSGAIARTLAYIGLANAVAIGASYGLLLWGGWWLPVVPAVAILTVNGIGLSSFAIFQHSRDLHMRVSERETVIDRTFNVIHNGPLQRLANLMRSARDRELPKDYLIDELSSLNRELRQLSEALELDLLGQDESLLLGSGAKLDLRLPVHELLYEVYSRTLEREFPGFATLRVKVRAFDPLDDSGIAVDRKRGLCQFLEEALCNVGKHACGATQLKAIGKQHEDGWYVLGIRDNGPGICSDRNGQGTKQILRLKADLNGTFKRESCQPKGTLCELSFPIRQRRPLWQLPRASPSVRPG
;
A
#
# COMPACT_ATOMS: atom_id res chain seq x y z
N MET A 1 -12.50 34.78 12.93
CA MET A 1 -11.95 33.66 12.11
C MET A 1 -10.52 33.24 12.47
N ARG A 2 -9.52 34.14 12.59
CA ARG A 2 -8.13 33.75 12.98
C ARG A 2 -8.01 33.06 14.35
N GLN A 3 -8.77 33.50 15.35
CA GLN A 3 -8.78 32.86 16.68
C GLN A 3 -9.44 31.47 16.70
N LEU A 4 -10.46 31.24 15.85
CA LEU A 4 -11.12 29.93 15.71
C LEU A 4 -10.21 28.93 15.00
N ARG A 5 -9.48 29.35 13.96
CA ARG A 5 -8.42 28.52 13.34
C ARG A 5 -7.30 28.17 14.31
N ARG A 6 -6.87 29.12 15.15
CA ARG A 6 -5.83 28.88 16.17
C ARG A 6 -6.28 27.87 17.23
N ARG A 7 -7.54 27.97 17.71
CA ARG A 7 -8.11 26.99 18.66
C ARG A 7 -8.24 25.60 18.05
N ALA A 8 -8.69 25.49 16.79
CA ALA A 8 -8.80 24.22 16.08
C ALA A 8 -7.44 23.55 15.83
N LEU A 9 -6.40 24.34 15.54
CA LEU A 9 -5.02 23.87 15.39
C LEU A 9 -4.44 23.35 16.71
N LEU A 10 -4.70 24.06 17.82
CA LEU A 10 -4.23 23.67 19.16
C LEU A 10 -4.93 22.41 19.68
N THR A 11 -6.24 22.27 19.44
CA THR A 11 -6.98 21.05 19.82
C THR A 11 -6.54 19.85 18.99
N TRP A 12 -6.25 20.04 17.69
CA TRP A 12 -5.74 18.98 16.82
C TRP A 12 -4.30 18.55 17.17
N GLN A 13 -3.45 19.50 17.56
CA GLN A 13 -2.10 19.21 18.05
C GLN A 13 -2.12 18.48 19.41
N GLY A 14 -3.06 18.84 20.29
CA GLY A 14 -3.25 18.18 21.59
C GLY A 14 -3.70 16.73 21.47
N THR A 15 -4.65 16.44 20.56
CA THR A 15 -5.13 15.07 20.31
C THR A 15 -4.06 14.19 19.65
N GLN A 16 -3.23 14.75 18.76
CA GLN A 16 -2.11 13.99 18.18
C GLN A 16 -1.03 13.62 19.19
N ARG A 17 -0.70 14.52 20.13
CA ARG A 17 0.26 14.22 21.21
C ARG A 17 -0.28 13.16 22.16
N ALA A 18 -1.57 13.20 22.48
CA ALA A 18 -2.23 12.20 23.32
C ALA A 18 -2.26 10.80 22.66
N LEU A 19 -2.47 10.73 21.34
CA LEU A 19 -2.43 9.46 20.58
C LEU A 19 -1.02 8.86 20.45
N GLN A 20 0.03 9.69 20.50
CA GLN A 20 1.42 9.21 20.44
C GLN A 20 1.95 8.71 21.78
N ALA A 21 1.41 9.21 22.90
CA ALA A 21 1.82 8.78 24.24
C ALA A 21 1.29 7.38 24.63
N THR A 22 0.26 6.87 23.94
CA THR A 22 -0.42 5.62 24.30
C THR A 22 0.07 4.37 23.58
N LEU A 23 0.93 4.47 22.55
CA LEU A 23 1.42 3.31 21.79
C LEU A 23 2.96 3.33 21.54
N PRO A 24 3.78 2.95 22.53
CA PRO A 24 5.25 2.86 22.39
C PRO A 24 5.72 1.79 21.37
N TRP A 25 4.87 0.83 21.01
CA TRP A 25 5.14 -0.27 20.06
C TRP A 25 5.14 0.18 18.58
N THR A 26 4.72 1.41 18.29
CA THR A 26 4.57 1.93 16.92
C THR A 26 5.86 2.46 16.29
N THR A 27 6.95 2.59 17.06
CA THR A 27 8.20 3.20 16.59
C THR A 27 9.04 2.28 15.70
N HIS A 28 9.00 0.97 15.91
CA HIS A 28 9.65 -0.02 15.03
C HIS A 28 8.81 -0.33 13.78
N LEU A 29 7.49 -0.45 13.93
CA LEU A 29 6.55 -0.69 12.82
C LEU A 29 6.54 0.49 11.82
N ALA A 30 6.69 1.73 12.31
CA ALA A 30 6.73 2.91 11.46
C ALA A 30 8.01 3.06 10.63
N ARG A 31 9.08 2.31 10.92
CA ARG A 31 10.40 2.58 10.32
C ARG A 31 10.58 2.02 8.91
N GLN A 32 9.79 1.02 8.50
CA GLN A 32 9.87 0.41 7.16
C GLN A 32 8.51 -0.01 6.59
N PRO A 33 7.60 0.94 6.30
CA PRO A 33 6.26 0.62 5.78
C PRO A 33 6.30 -0.17 4.45
N GLY A 34 7.34 0.01 3.63
CA GLY A 34 7.50 -0.73 2.38
C GLY A 34 7.76 -2.23 2.55
N PHE A 35 8.38 -2.65 3.66
CA PHE A 35 8.58 -4.07 3.95
C PHE A 35 7.24 -4.75 4.28
N TYR A 36 6.41 -4.10 5.09
CA TYR A 36 5.08 -4.62 5.44
C TYR A 36 4.15 -4.67 4.23
N ALA A 37 4.21 -3.65 3.36
CA ALA A 37 3.47 -3.66 2.10
C ALA A 37 3.90 -4.84 1.21
N LEU A 38 5.21 -5.10 1.08
CA LEU A 38 5.73 -6.24 0.34
C LEU A 38 5.25 -7.55 0.95
N ALA A 39 5.42 -7.74 2.26
CA ALA A 39 4.97 -8.94 2.96
C ALA A 39 3.45 -9.17 2.79
N CYS A 40 2.65 -8.11 2.83
CA CYS A 40 1.21 -8.17 2.59
C CYS A 40 0.88 -8.63 1.16
N VAL A 41 1.52 -8.03 0.14
CA VAL A 41 1.30 -8.44 -1.26
C VAL A 41 1.74 -9.88 -1.48
N LEU A 42 2.87 -10.31 -0.89
CA LEU A 42 3.33 -11.69 -0.97
C LEU A 42 2.36 -12.67 -0.29
N ALA A 43 1.81 -12.30 0.86
CA ALA A 43 0.79 -13.10 1.55
C ALA A 43 -0.51 -13.21 0.73
N LEU A 44 -0.98 -12.09 0.15
CA LEU A 44 -2.15 -12.07 -0.75
C LEU A 44 -1.92 -12.91 -2.01
N ARG A 45 -0.68 -12.92 -2.52
CA ARG A 45 -0.30 -13.76 -3.66
C ARG A 45 -0.29 -15.24 -3.29
N ALA A 46 0.32 -15.59 -2.15
CA ALA A 46 0.42 -16.96 -1.66
C ALA A 46 -0.95 -17.57 -1.30
N SER A 47 -1.89 -16.76 -0.79
CA SER A 47 -3.24 -17.21 -0.47
C SER A 47 -4.18 -17.35 -1.67
N GLY A 48 -3.74 -16.98 -2.88
CA GLY A 48 -4.59 -16.96 -4.07
C GLY A 48 -5.57 -15.80 -4.15
N ALA A 49 -5.53 -14.84 -3.22
CA ALA A 49 -6.46 -13.69 -3.23
C ALA A 49 -6.34 -12.82 -4.49
N LEU A 50 -5.16 -12.82 -5.15
CA LEU A 50 -4.92 -12.08 -6.40
C LEU A 50 -5.22 -12.89 -7.67
N GLN A 51 -5.55 -14.18 -7.56
CA GLN A 51 -5.74 -15.11 -8.68
C GLN A 51 -6.79 -14.63 -9.69
N GLY A 52 -7.96 -14.18 -9.22
CA GLY A 52 -9.02 -13.69 -10.10
C GLY A 52 -8.68 -12.40 -10.85
N LEU A 53 -7.70 -11.62 -10.39
CA LEU A 53 -7.19 -10.46 -11.14
C LEU A 53 -6.15 -10.89 -12.18
N GLU A 54 -5.29 -11.84 -11.83
CA GLU A 54 -4.31 -12.43 -12.76
C GLU A 54 -4.97 -13.14 -13.94
N TRP A 55 -6.04 -13.90 -13.69
CA TRP A 55 -6.83 -14.53 -14.75
C TRP A 55 -7.43 -13.52 -15.73
N ARG A 56 -8.03 -12.44 -15.21
CA ARG A 56 -8.54 -11.37 -16.07
C ARG A 56 -7.42 -10.69 -16.85
N ALA A 57 -6.27 -10.46 -16.22
CA ALA A 57 -5.12 -9.88 -16.89
C ALA A 57 -4.64 -10.78 -18.04
N LEU A 58 -4.58 -12.10 -17.83
CA LEU A 58 -4.28 -13.08 -18.88
C LEU A 58 -5.31 -13.00 -20.02
N ASP A 59 -6.60 -13.07 -19.70
CA ASP A 59 -7.68 -13.07 -20.69
C ASP A 59 -7.66 -11.80 -21.57
N TYR A 60 -7.55 -10.61 -20.96
CA TYR A 60 -7.48 -9.36 -21.72
C TYR A 60 -6.21 -9.28 -22.57
N THR A 61 -5.11 -9.82 -22.07
CA THR A 61 -3.85 -9.89 -22.81
C THR A 61 -3.99 -10.78 -24.05
N LEU A 62 -4.66 -11.94 -23.93
CA LEU A 62 -4.99 -12.81 -25.08
C LEU A 62 -5.96 -12.12 -26.05
N ARG A 63 -6.95 -11.40 -25.53
CA ARG A 63 -7.96 -10.68 -26.33
C ARG A 63 -7.39 -9.54 -27.16
N TRP A 64 -6.35 -8.86 -26.67
CA TRP A 64 -5.74 -7.70 -27.31
C TRP A 64 -4.60 -8.03 -28.27
N ARG A 65 -4.31 -9.31 -28.47
CA ARG A 65 -3.26 -9.73 -29.40
C ARG A 65 -3.53 -9.27 -30.84
N PRO A 66 -2.47 -9.13 -31.66
CA PRO A 66 -2.61 -9.00 -33.10
C PRO A 66 -3.43 -10.15 -33.70
N ALA A 67 -4.09 -9.90 -34.83
CA ALA A 67 -4.85 -10.94 -35.51
C ALA A 67 -3.87 -11.98 -36.07
N GLU A 68 -4.18 -13.24 -35.85
CA GLU A 68 -3.51 -14.38 -36.45
C GLU A 68 -4.28 -14.79 -37.71
N PRO A 69 -3.61 -15.31 -38.75
CA PRO A 69 -4.28 -15.84 -39.93
C PRO A 69 -5.20 -17.02 -39.55
N THR A 70 -6.22 -17.31 -40.36
CA THR A 70 -7.02 -18.53 -40.21
C THR A 70 -6.13 -19.77 -40.34
N SER A 71 -6.37 -20.81 -39.53
CA SER A 71 -5.63 -22.07 -39.67
C SER A 71 -5.88 -22.70 -41.03
N ASP A 72 -4.82 -23.23 -41.62
CA ASP A 72 -4.83 -24.05 -42.82
C ASP A 72 -4.73 -25.55 -42.52
N ARG A 73 -4.63 -25.97 -41.26
CA ARG A 73 -4.50 -27.40 -40.87
C ARG A 73 -5.76 -27.98 -40.28
N VAL A 74 -6.61 -27.12 -39.69
CA VAL A 74 -7.81 -27.52 -38.97
C VAL A 74 -9.02 -26.82 -39.57
N SER A 75 -10.03 -27.61 -39.92
CA SER A 75 -11.35 -27.15 -40.34
C SER A 75 -12.45 -27.80 -39.50
N ILE A 76 -13.60 -27.15 -39.44
CA ILE A 76 -14.76 -27.56 -38.64
C ILE A 76 -15.93 -27.83 -39.60
N LEU A 77 -16.47 -29.04 -39.52
CA LEU A 77 -17.79 -29.35 -40.06
C LEU A 77 -18.82 -29.02 -38.98
N ALA A 78 -19.47 -27.87 -39.13
CA ALA A 78 -20.44 -27.34 -38.19
C ALA A 78 -21.82 -27.94 -38.49
N ILE A 79 -22.36 -28.67 -37.52
CA ILE A 79 -23.76 -29.11 -37.55
C ILE A 79 -24.60 -27.97 -36.94
N GLU A 80 -25.09 -27.11 -37.82
CA GLU A 80 -25.77 -25.87 -37.45
C GLU A 80 -27.25 -26.09 -37.09
N GLN A 81 -27.89 -25.05 -36.56
CA GLN A 81 -29.32 -25.07 -36.22
C GLN A 81 -30.18 -25.47 -37.43
N ALA A 82 -29.88 -24.94 -38.61
CA ALA A 82 -30.62 -25.26 -39.83
C ALA A 82 -30.47 -26.73 -40.25
N ASP A 83 -29.33 -27.35 -39.97
CA ASP A 83 -29.11 -28.77 -40.23
C ASP A 83 -29.91 -29.63 -39.25
N VAL A 84 -29.87 -29.29 -37.95
CA VAL A 84 -30.63 -30.00 -36.93
C VAL A 84 -32.15 -29.90 -37.17
N GLU A 85 -32.64 -28.74 -37.58
CA GLU A 85 -34.05 -28.55 -37.94
C GLU A 85 -34.46 -29.32 -39.19
N ARG A 86 -33.58 -29.39 -40.19
CA ARG A 86 -33.81 -30.19 -41.42
C ARG A 86 -33.85 -31.68 -41.13
N LEU A 87 -32.98 -32.14 -40.22
CA LEU A 87 -32.95 -33.53 -39.75
C LEU A 87 -34.13 -33.85 -38.82
N GLY A 88 -34.82 -32.84 -38.28
CA GLY A 88 -36.04 -32.98 -37.50
C GLY A 88 -35.88 -33.62 -36.12
N GLU A 89 -34.66 -34.01 -35.73
CA GLU A 89 -34.38 -34.79 -34.52
C GLU A 89 -33.06 -34.38 -33.87
N HIS A 90 -33.11 -34.16 -32.55
CA HIS A 90 -31.96 -34.31 -31.66
C HIS A 90 -32.35 -35.32 -30.57
N PRO A 91 -31.55 -36.35 -30.28
CA PRO A 91 -30.21 -36.65 -30.79
C PRO A 91 -30.13 -36.86 -32.32
N LEU A 92 -28.95 -36.64 -32.90
CA LEU A 92 -28.72 -36.63 -34.36
C LEU A 92 -28.84 -38.04 -34.96
N PRO A 93 -29.53 -38.23 -36.10
CA PRO A 93 -29.64 -39.55 -36.72
C PRO A 93 -28.27 -40.18 -37.02
N ALA A 94 -28.03 -41.41 -36.56
CA ALA A 94 -26.78 -42.13 -36.82
C ALA A 94 -26.43 -42.23 -38.31
N GLU A 95 -27.45 -42.37 -39.17
CA GLU A 95 -27.28 -42.42 -40.62
C GLU A 95 -26.80 -41.09 -41.22
N ALA A 96 -27.21 -39.95 -40.66
CA ALA A 96 -26.74 -38.64 -41.12
C ALA A 96 -25.26 -38.44 -40.81
N ILE A 97 -24.81 -38.90 -39.64
CA ILE A 97 -23.39 -38.87 -39.25
C ILE A 97 -22.57 -39.82 -40.13
N ALA A 98 -23.06 -41.05 -40.37
CA ALA A 98 -22.40 -42.02 -41.22
C ALA A 98 -22.20 -41.47 -42.64
N ARG A 99 -23.24 -40.87 -43.23
CA ARG A 99 -23.15 -40.22 -44.55
C ARG A 99 -22.20 -39.04 -44.56
N ALA A 100 -22.22 -38.18 -43.54
CA ALA A 100 -21.30 -37.06 -43.44
C ALA A 100 -19.83 -37.52 -43.40
N ILE A 101 -19.54 -38.59 -42.66
CA ILE A 101 -18.19 -39.17 -42.62
C ILE A 101 -17.81 -39.71 -44.01
N GLU A 102 -18.66 -40.53 -44.64
CA GLU A 102 -18.38 -41.04 -46.00
C GLU A 102 -18.14 -39.93 -47.03
N GLU A 103 -18.94 -38.86 -47.01
CA GLU A 103 -18.74 -37.72 -47.90
C GLU A 103 -17.42 -37.00 -47.60
N LEU A 104 -17.05 -36.82 -46.33
CA LEU A 104 -15.74 -36.26 -45.98
C LEU A 104 -14.60 -37.13 -46.53
N GLN A 105 -14.70 -38.45 -46.48
CA GLN A 105 -13.65 -39.35 -46.96
C GLN A 105 -13.38 -39.20 -48.47
N ARG A 106 -14.36 -38.78 -49.27
CA ARG A 106 -14.16 -38.49 -50.71
C ARG A 106 -13.15 -37.37 -50.96
N TYR A 107 -12.91 -36.50 -49.98
CA TYR A 107 -11.95 -35.41 -50.06
C TYR A 107 -10.58 -35.74 -49.45
N GLU A 108 -10.38 -36.98 -48.97
CA GLU A 108 -9.11 -37.47 -48.41
C GLU A 108 -8.58 -36.62 -47.22
N PRO A 109 -9.36 -36.47 -46.12
CA PRO A 109 -8.88 -35.83 -44.91
C PRO A 109 -7.79 -36.68 -44.25
N LEU A 110 -6.81 -36.01 -43.65
CA LEU A 110 -5.74 -36.72 -42.94
C LEU A 110 -6.28 -37.39 -41.67
N VAL A 111 -7.15 -36.69 -40.93
CA VAL A 111 -7.82 -37.22 -39.74
C VAL A 111 -9.16 -36.51 -39.54
N VAL A 112 -10.18 -37.28 -39.15
CA VAL A 112 -11.51 -36.78 -38.82
C VAL A 112 -11.78 -36.98 -37.34
N GLY A 113 -12.02 -35.90 -36.60
CA GLY A 113 -12.44 -35.94 -35.20
C GLY A 113 -13.96 -35.84 -35.08
N LEU A 114 -14.62 -36.91 -34.67
CA LEU A 114 -16.07 -36.89 -34.42
C LEU A 114 -16.34 -36.35 -33.00
N SER A 115 -16.46 -35.04 -32.85
CA SER A 115 -16.79 -34.36 -31.58
C SER A 115 -18.29 -34.37 -31.26
N VAL A 116 -18.95 -35.51 -31.50
CA VAL A 116 -20.36 -35.77 -31.17
C VAL A 116 -20.41 -36.96 -30.23
N LEU A 117 -20.96 -36.77 -29.03
CA LEU A 117 -21.02 -37.80 -28.00
C LEU A 117 -22.08 -38.84 -28.33
N GLN A 118 -21.87 -40.09 -27.94
CA GLN A 118 -22.79 -41.20 -28.20
C GLN A 118 -24.24 -40.93 -27.73
N ARG A 119 -24.41 -40.20 -26.63
CA ARG A 119 -25.75 -39.81 -26.12
C ARG A 119 -26.50 -38.83 -27.04
N ASP A 120 -25.74 -38.10 -27.85
CA ASP A 120 -26.22 -37.06 -28.76
C ASP A 120 -26.42 -37.63 -30.18
N ILE A 121 -26.25 -38.95 -30.35
CA ILE A 121 -26.51 -39.73 -31.56
C ILE A 121 -27.75 -40.61 -31.35
N ASP A 122 -28.72 -40.53 -32.26
CA ASP A 122 -29.91 -41.36 -32.24
C ASP A 122 -29.59 -42.75 -32.81
N THR A 123 -29.53 -43.72 -31.91
CA THR A 123 -29.33 -45.14 -32.23
C THR A 123 -30.63 -45.96 -32.20
N ARG A 124 -31.81 -45.32 -32.20
CA ARG A 124 -33.10 -46.04 -32.22
C ARG A 124 -33.32 -46.82 -33.51
N SER A 125 -32.76 -46.36 -34.63
CA SER A 125 -32.74 -47.09 -35.90
C SER A 125 -31.60 -48.13 -35.88
N PRO A 126 -31.90 -49.45 -35.91
CA PRO A 126 -30.87 -50.48 -35.91
C PRO A 126 -30.00 -50.44 -37.17
N VAL A 127 -30.61 -50.11 -38.32
CA VAL A 127 -29.91 -50.00 -39.61
C VAL A 127 -28.95 -48.82 -39.59
N GLY A 128 -29.42 -47.64 -39.15
CA GLY A 128 -28.56 -46.45 -39.05
C GLY A 128 -27.41 -46.63 -38.07
N SER A 129 -27.69 -47.30 -36.93
CA SER A 129 -26.66 -47.60 -35.92
C SER A 129 -25.62 -48.58 -36.43
N SER A 130 -26.05 -49.63 -37.14
CA SER A 130 -25.13 -50.60 -37.76
C SER A 130 -24.27 -49.96 -38.84
N ASN A 131 -24.86 -49.11 -39.68
CA ASN A 131 -24.13 -48.40 -40.73
C ASN A 131 -23.06 -47.46 -40.14
N LEU A 132 -23.42 -46.67 -39.13
CA LEU A 132 -22.45 -45.82 -38.43
C LEU A 132 -21.34 -46.65 -37.79
N ALA A 133 -21.67 -47.77 -37.15
CA ALA A 133 -20.66 -48.67 -36.56
C ALA A 133 -19.69 -49.21 -37.62
N GLU A 134 -20.19 -49.59 -38.79
CA GLU A 134 -19.40 -50.06 -39.93
C GLU A 134 -18.49 -48.96 -40.49
N VAL A 135 -19.00 -47.75 -40.70
CA VAL A 135 -18.22 -46.58 -41.16
C VAL A 135 -17.11 -46.22 -40.18
N LEU A 136 -17.39 -46.23 -38.87
CA LEU A 136 -16.37 -45.96 -37.86
C LEU A 136 -15.29 -47.07 -37.79
N ALA A 137 -15.69 -48.31 -38.06
CA ALA A 137 -14.77 -49.44 -38.10
C ALA A 137 -13.90 -49.44 -39.37
N SER A 138 -14.46 -49.08 -40.53
CA SER A 138 -13.79 -49.10 -41.84
C SER A 138 -12.77 -47.98 -42.02
N HIS A 139 -13.03 -46.79 -41.46
CA HIS A 139 -12.17 -45.62 -41.67
C HIS A 139 -11.20 -45.40 -40.52
N SER A 140 -9.95 -45.84 -40.71
CA SER A 140 -8.88 -45.77 -39.68
C SER A 140 -8.45 -44.35 -39.28
N ASN A 141 -8.76 -43.34 -40.10
CA ASN A 141 -8.48 -41.93 -39.85
C ASN A 141 -9.60 -41.23 -39.05
N VAL A 142 -10.65 -41.93 -38.61
CA VAL A 142 -11.71 -41.36 -37.78
C VAL A 142 -11.44 -41.63 -36.29
N VAL A 143 -11.47 -40.57 -35.49
CA VAL A 143 -11.32 -40.59 -34.03
C VAL A 143 -12.66 -40.26 -33.38
N ALA A 144 -13.18 -41.16 -32.56
CA ALA A 144 -14.43 -40.97 -31.81
C ALA A 144 -14.18 -40.39 -30.42
N VAL A 145 -15.26 -39.96 -29.76
CA VAL A 145 -15.17 -39.29 -28.46
C VAL A 145 -15.90 -39.99 -27.33
N GLU A 146 -15.42 -39.74 -26.12
CA GLU A 146 -16.03 -40.16 -24.87
C GLU A 146 -15.97 -39.04 -23.82
N LYS A 147 -16.59 -39.28 -22.67
CA LYS A 147 -16.36 -38.53 -21.43
C LYS A 147 -15.90 -39.47 -20.33
N VAL A 148 -14.72 -39.18 -19.81
CA VAL A 148 -14.07 -39.95 -18.74
C VAL A 148 -14.23 -39.29 -17.37
N LEU A 149 -14.69 -38.03 -17.32
CA LEU A 149 -15.11 -37.38 -16.08
C LEU A 149 -16.64 -37.32 -15.96
N PRO A 150 -17.20 -37.37 -14.74
CA PRO A 150 -18.64 -37.35 -14.54
C PRO A 150 -19.35 -36.14 -15.20
N PRO A 151 -20.49 -36.35 -15.90
CA PRO A 151 -21.12 -37.63 -16.19
C PRO A 151 -20.34 -38.42 -17.26
N LEU A 152 -20.10 -39.70 -16.99
CA LEU A 152 -19.40 -40.62 -17.88
C LEU A 152 -20.24 -40.92 -19.12
N ILE A 153 -19.61 -40.93 -20.28
CA ILE A 153 -20.22 -41.28 -21.56
C ILE A 153 -19.21 -42.16 -22.31
N GLU A 154 -19.56 -43.41 -22.58
CA GLU A 154 -18.68 -44.34 -23.27
C GLU A 154 -18.57 -44.02 -24.77
N ALA A 155 -17.40 -44.30 -25.36
CA ALA A 155 -17.21 -44.27 -26.80
C ALA A 155 -18.00 -45.38 -27.52
N PRO A 156 -18.25 -45.23 -28.84
CA PRO A 156 -18.80 -46.31 -29.66
C PRO A 156 -17.93 -47.57 -29.61
N SER A 157 -18.53 -48.72 -29.32
CA SER A 157 -17.81 -50.01 -29.18
C SER A 157 -17.17 -50.51 -30.49
N SER A 158 -17.55 -49.94 -31.63
CA SER A 158 -16.95 -50.23 -32.94
C SER A 158 -15.57 -49.59 -33.15
N VAL A 159 -15.16 -48.68 -32.25
CA VAL A 159 -13.90 -47.94 -32.37
C VAL A 159 -12.88 -48.47 -31.34
N PRO A 160 -11.66 -48.84 -31.75
CA PRO A 160 -10.63 -49.28 -30.82
C PRO A 160 -10.13 -48.09 -29.95
N ALA A 161 -9.65 -48.38 -28.75
CA ALA A 161 -9.29 -47.37 -27.74
C ALA A 161 -8.21 -46.37 -28.21
N GLU A 162 -7.34 -46.78 -29.14
CA GLU A 162 -6.32 -45.91 -29.72
C GLU A 162 -6.92 -44.80 -30.61
N ARG A 163 -8.13 -45.02 -31.15
CA ARG A 163 -8.91 -44.09 -31.96
C ARG A 163 -10.06 -43.45 -31.18
N VAL A 164 -9.95 -43.44 -29.86
CA VAL A 164 -10.87 -42.73 -28.96
C VAL A 164 -10.11 -41.65 -28.21
N GLY A 165 -10.73 -40.47 -28.08
CA GLY A 165 -10.22 -39.40 -27.24
C GLY A 165 -11.33 -38.68 -26.47
N PHE A 166 -11.10 -38.35 -25.21
CA PHE A 166 -12.12 -37.69 -24.40
C PHE A 166 -12.29 -36.20 -24.74
N VAL A 167 -13.47 -35.65 -24.47
CA VAL A 167 -13.80 -34.21 -24.67
C VAL A 167 -14.15 -33.49 -23.37
N ASP A 168 -13.68 -33.99 -22.23
CA ASP A 168 -13.87 -33.37 -20.93
C ASP A 168 -13.30 -31.95 -20.84
N ILE A 169 -14.09 -31.06 -20.26
CA ILE A 169 -13.78 -29.64 -20.10
C ILE A 169 -13.65 -29.31 -18.63
N LEU A 170 -12.52 -28.72 -18.25
CA LEU A 170 -12.25 -28.25 -16.89
C LEU A 170 -12.40 -26.72 -16.84
N LEU A 171 -13.49 -26.26 -16.21
CA LEU A 171 -13.71 -24.84 -15.99
C LEU A 171 -12.96 -24.36 -14.74
N ASP A 172 -12.47 -23.13 -14.79
CA ASP A 172 -11.91 -22.47 -13.62
C ASP A 172 -13.02 -22.07 -12.63
N ARG A 173 -12.64 -21.68 -11.41
CA ARG A 173 -13.58 -21.32 -10.33
C ARG A 173 -14.51 -20.14 -10.69
N ASP A 174 -14.14 -19.34 -11.68
CA ASP A 174 -14.96 -18.25 -12.22
C ASP A 174 -15.76 -18.66 -13.47
N ASN A 175 -15.88 -19.96 -13.74
CA ASN A 175 -16.63 -20.56 -14.83
C ASN A 175 -16.10 -20.24 -16.25
N HIS A 176 -14.83 -19.87 -16.37
CA HIS A 176 -14.17 -19.62 -17.65
C HIS A 176 -13.21 -20.75 -18.02
N LEU A 177 -13.09 -21.01 -19.31
CA LEU A 177 -12.14 -21.97 -19.86
C LEU A 177 -10.82 -21.27 -20.22
N ARG A 178 -9.74 -21.68 -19.57
CA ARG A 178 -8.37 -21.19 -19.83
C ARG A 178 -7.34 -22.31 -19.99
N ARG A 179 -7.73 -23.53 -19.66
CA ARG A 179 -6.88 -24.72 -19.64
C ARG A 179 -7.62 -25.89 -20.25
N ILE A 180 -6.87 -26.85 -20.76
CA ILE A 180 -7.40 -28.10 -21.31
C ILE A 180 -6.68 -29.29 -20.69
N LEU A 181 -7.44 -30.36 -20.47
CA LEU A 181 -6.93 -31.66 -20.07
C LEU A 181 -6.49 -32.42 -21.33
N LEU A 182 -5.23 -32.88 -21.35
CA LEU A 182 -4.62 -33.61 -22.46
C LEU A 182 -4.61 -35.13 -22.23
N GLY A 183 -4.53 -35.55 -20.97
CA GLY A 183 -4.61 -36.95 -20.60
C GLY A 183 -4.91 -37.13 -19.13
N THR A 184 -5.56 -38.24 -18.76
CA THR A 184 -5.89 -38.53 -17.36
C THR A 184 -5.97 -40.04 -17.15
N PRO A 185 -5.60 -40.55 -15.95
CA PRO A 185 -6.00 -41.89 -15.55
C PRO A 185 -7.53 -42.00 -15.57
N ASN A 186 -8.05 -43.09 -16.12
CA ASN A 186 -9.50 -43.34 -16.17
C ASN A 186 -10.05 -43.56 -14.73
N PRO A 187 -10.94 -42.69 -14.22
CA PRO A 187 -11.49 -42.83 -12.87
C PRO A 187 -12.40 -44.06 -12.71
N SER A 188 -12.86 -44.64 -13.82
CA SER A 188 -13.80 -45.77 -13.87
C SER A 188 -13.15 -47.13 -13.56
N GLY A 189 -11.87 -47.15 -13.16
CA GLY A 189 -11.21 -48.35 -12.63
C GLY A 189 -10.57 -49.28 -13.66
N ARG A 190 -10.42 -48.88 -14.92
CA ARG A 190 -9.74 -49.70 -15.96
C ARG A 190 -8.20 -49.64 -15.91
N GLY A 191 -7.61 -48.79 -15.07
CA GLY A 191 -6.14 -48.64 -14.99
C GLY A 191 -5.49 -48.12 -16.28
N THR A 192 -6.30 -47.70 -17.26
CA THR A 192 -5.87 -47.16 -18.54
C THR A 192 -5.69 -45.65 -18.43
N TYR A 193 -4.67 -45.15 -19.13
CA TYR A 193 -4.41 -43.73 -19.27
C TYR A 193 -5.07 -43.26 -20.56
N GLU A 194 -6.07 -42.38 -20.45
CA GLU A 194 -6.84 -41.90 -21.58
C GLU A 194 -6.30 -40.56 -22.07
N PHE A 195 -6.48 -40.28 -23.35
CA PHE A 195 -6.00 -39.08 -24.03
C PHE A 195 -7.17 -38.25 -24.54
N ALA A 196 -7.01 -36.92 -24.56
CA ALA A 196 -8.03 -36.01 -25.08
C ALA A 196 -8.18 -36.14 -26.60
N LEU A 197 -9.33 -35.77 -27.16
CA LEU A 197 -9.52 -35.70 -28.61
C LEU A 197 -8.43 -34.85 -29.27
N SER A 198 -8.15 -33.68 -28.74
CA SER A 198 -7.15 -32.76 -29.30
C SER A 198 -5.74 -33.35 -29.45
N ILE A 199 -5.30 -34.19 -28.49
CA ILE A 199 -3.98 -34.83 -28.58
C ILE A 199 -3.99 -36.03 -29.53
N ARG A 200 -5.11 -36.77 -29.62
CA ARG A 200 -5.29 -37.85 -30.60
C ARG A 200 -5.24 -37.32 -32.03
N LEU A 201 -5.93 -36.20 -32.29
CA LEU A 201 -5.90 -35.53 -33.60
C LEU A 201 -4.50 -35.03 -33.94
N ALA A 202 -3.81 -34.39 -32.99
CA ALA A 202 -2.44 -33.95 -33.19
C ALA A 202 -1.49 -35.13 -33.45
N GLN A 203 -1.62 -36.22 -32.71
CA GLN A 203 -0.84 -37.45 -32.89
C GLN A 203 -1.05 -38.05 -34.28
N ALA A 204 -2.31 -38.17 -34.73
CA ALA A 204 -2.63 -38.71 -36.05
C ALA A 204 -2.09 -37.83 -37.18
N TYR A 205 -2.15 -36.50 -37.03
CA TYR A 205 -1.63 -35.55 -38.02
C TYR A 205 -0.10 -35.57 -38.11
N LEU A 206 0.58 -35.70 -36.96
CA LEU A 206 2.04 -35.61 -36.87
C LEU A 206 2.76 -36.94 -37.16
N ALA A 207 2.09 -38.08 -36.97
CA ALA A 207 2.68 -39.40 -37.19
C ALA A 207 3.23 -39.63 -38.62
N PRO A 208 2.54 -39.25 -39.71
CA PRO A 208 3.08 -39.33 -41.08
C PRO A 208 4.34 -38.47 -41.30
N LEU A 209 4.55 -37.44 -40.48
CA LEU A 209 5.74 -36.59 -40.50
C LEU A 209 6.89 -37.15 -39.66
N GLY A 210 6.74 -38.35 -39.08
CA GLY A 210 7.73 -38.99 -38.22
C GLY A 210 7.84 -38.36 -36.82
N ILE A 211 6.82 -37.60 -36.39
CA ILE A 211 6.81 -36.93 -35.09
C ILE A 211 5.85 -37.67 -34.16
N GLU A 212 6.40 -38.41 -33.21
CA GLU A 212 5.62 -39.21 -32.25
C GLU A 212 5.39 -38.49 -30.91
N LEU A 213 4.29 -38.86 -30.25
CA LEU A 213 3.99 -38.46 -28.88
C LEU A 213 4.92 -39.19 -27.90
N SER A 214 5.59 -38.44 -27.04
CA SER A 214 6.53 -38.95 -26.05
C SER A 214 6.39 -38.22 -24.71
N ALA A 215 7.01 -38.76 -23.66
CA ALA A 215 7.13 -38.06 -22.39
C ALA A 215 8.12 -36.88 -22.50
N GLY A 216 7.83 -35.79 -21.78
CA GLY A 216 8.62 -34.57 -21.81
C GLY A 216 10.07 -34.78 -21.38
N ARG A 217 11.01 -34.14 -22.09
CA ARG A 217 12.46 -34.24 -21.80
C ARG A 217 12.87 -33.52 -20.52
N ARG A 218 12.26 -32.37 -20.20
CA ARG A 218 12.59 -31.59 -18.98
C ARG A 218 11.69 -31.98 -17.82
N ASN A 219 10.43 -32.27 -18.10
CA ASN A 219 9.47 -32.77 -17.12
C ASN A 219 8.89 -34.09 -17.62
N PRO A 220 9.23 -35.24 -17.00
CA PRO A 220 8.67 -36.54 -17.38
C PRO A 220 7.15 -36.65 -17.28
N ALA A 221 6.50 -35.77 -16.50
CA ALA A 221 5.04 -35.69 -16.41
C ALA A 221 4.40 -34.86 -17.54
N ALA A 222 5.19 -34.12 -18.30
CA ALA A 222 4.73 -33.39 -19.48
C ALA A 222 4.66 -34.30 -20.71
N MET A 223 3.96 -33.83 -21.73
CA MET A 223 3.86 -34.49 -23.05
C MET A 223 4.69 -33.71 -24.07
N SER A 224 5.31 -34.40 -25.01
CA SER A 224 6.08 -33.78 -26.10
C SER A 224 5.81 -34.41 -27.45
N PHE A 225 5.84 -33.55 -28.48
CA PHE A 225 5.87 -33.93 -29.89
C PHE A 225 7.23 -33.52 -30.46
N GLY A 226 8.10 -34.49 -30.74
CA GLY A 226 9.46 -34.22 -31.19
C GLY A 226 10.28 -33.41 -30.17
N ASP A 227 10.67 -32.19 -30.53
CA ASP A 227 11.39 -31.25 -29.65
C ASP A 227 10.45 -30.29 -28.88
N THR A 228 9.16 -30.28 -29.22
CA THR A 228 8.17 -29.39 -28.60
C THR A 228 7.55 -30.05 -27.38
N GLU A 229 7.95 -29.58 -26.20
CA GLU A 229 7.41 -30.01 -24.91
C GLU A 229 6.27 -29.08 -24.47
N VAL A 230 5.10 -29.66 -24.21
CA VAL A 230 3.90 -28.93 -23.80
C VAL A 230 4.03 -28.53 -22.33
N PRO A 231 3.88 -27.23 -21.96
CA PRO A 231 3.96 -26.80 -20.57
C PRO A 231 2.93 -27.52 -19.68
N TYR A 232 3.44 -28.24 -18.69
CA TYR A 232 2.62 -28.92 -17.69
C TYR A 232 2.14 -27.92 -16.62
N LEU A 233 0.82 -27.88 -16.40
CA LEU A 233 0.18 -27.03 -15.42
C LEU A 233 0.29 -27.66 -14.02
N THR A 234 1.17 -27.10 -13.19
CA THR A 234 1.32 -27.46 -11.76
C THR A 234 0.28 -26.77 -10.88
N PRO A 235 0.04 -27.24 -9.63
CA PRO A 235 -0.90 -26.59 -8.70
C PRO A 235 -0.69 -25.07 -8.52
N ASN A 236 0.57 -24.62 -8.54
CA ASN A 236 0.99 -23.23 -8.47
C ASN A 236 1.63 -22.77 -9.79
N PHE A 237 0.85 -22.72 -10.86
CA PHE A 237 1.32 -22.30 -12.19
C PHE A 237 0.86 -20.89 -12.55
N GLY A 238 1.78 -19.94 -12.72
CA GLY A 238 1.40 -18.55 -13.01
C GLY A 238 0.38 -18.07 -11.98
N GLY A 239 -0.67 -17.36 -12.40
CA GLY A 239 -1.72 -16.87 -11.50
C GLY A 239 -2.45 -17.92 -10.64
N TYR A 240 -2.40 -19.22 -10.98
CA TYR A 240 -3.09 -20.29 -10.25
C TYR A 240 -2.48 -20.57 -8.87
N ARG A 241 -3.35 -20.93 -7.91
CA ARG A 241 -3.00 -21.43 -6.58
C ARG A 241 -3.90 -22.59 -6.20
N ASP A 242 -3.28 -23.68 -5.73
CA ASP A 242 -3.93 -24.93 -5.30
C ASP A 242 -5.01 -25.38 -6.28
N VAL A 243 -4.67 -25.37 -7.57
CA VAL A 243 -5.56 -25.84 -8.62
C VAL A 243 -5.44 -27.35 -8.77
N ASP A 244 -6.57 -28.02 -9.01
CA ASP A 244 -6.61 -29.45 -9.28
C ASP A 244 -5.74 -29.77 -10.51
N ASP A 245 -4.70 -30.56 -10.26
CA ASP A 245 -3.70 -31.04 -11.20
C ASP A 245 -3.95 -32.51 -11.60
N GLY A 246 -5.18 -33.00 -11.43
CA GLY A 246 -5.63 -34.27 -11.97
C GLY A 246 -5.36 -34.38 -13.48
N GLY A 247 -4.56 -35.38 -13.86
CA GLY A 247 -4.13 -35.60 -15.24
C GLY A 247 -3.09 -34.58 -15.74
N VAL A 248 -2.83 -34.60 -17.04
CA VAL A 248 -1.90 -33.66 -17.70
C VAL A 248 -2.71 -32.53 -18.30
N GLN A 249 -2.47 -31.31 -17.83
CA GLN A 249 -3.18 -30.11 -18.26
C GLN A 249 -2.21 -29.07 -18.80
N THR A 250 -2.68 -28.24 -19.73
CA THR A 250 -1.95 -27.07 -20.26
C THR A 250 -2.90 -25.88 -20.41
N LEU A 251 -2.35 -24.67 -20.40
CA LEU A 251 -3.11 -23.48 -20.77
C LEU A 251 -3.47 -23.48 -22.27
N LEU A 252 -4.66 -22.96 -22.57
CA LEU A 252 -5.13 -22.71 -23.92
C LEU A 252 -4.64 -21.34 -24.40
N ASN A 253 -3.96 -21.38 -25.54
CA ASN A 253 -3.44 -20.24 -26.26
C ASN A 253 -4.34 -19.95 -27.47
N TYR A 254 -5.53 -19.43 -27.20
CA TYR A 254 -6.54 -19.12 -28.21
C TYR A 254 -5.97 -18.29 -29.36
N ARG A 255 -6.34 -18.66 -30.59
CA ARG A 255 -5.94 -17.94 -31.80
C ARG A 255 -6.85 -16.73 -31.95
N ARG A 256 -6.27 -15.52 -32.02
CA ARG A 256 -7.07 -14.29 -32.15
C ARG A 256 -7.39 -14.04 -33.62
N SER A 257 -8.59 -14.41 -34.06
CA SER A 257 -9.09 -14.13 -35.42
C SER A 257 -10.61 -13.95 -35.40
N PRO A 258 -11.20 -13.13 -36.29
CA PRO A 258 -12.64 -13.13 -36.53
C PRO A 258 -13.17 -14.43 -37.12
N GLN A 259 -12.30 -15.29 -37.68
CA GLN A 259 -12.59 -16.65 -38.16
C GLN A 259 -11.30 -17.47 -37.98
N PRO A 260 -11.07 -18.06 -36.78
CA PRO A 260 -9.83 -18.78 -36.49
C PRO A 260 -9.69 -20.07 -37.30
N PHE A 261 -10.81 -20.70 -37.66
CA PHE A 261 -10.89 -21.92 -38.44
C PHE A 261 -11.77 -21.73 -39.67
N ARG A 262 -11.58 -22.58 -40.67
CA ARG A 262 -12.54 -22.72 -41.77
C ARG A 262 -13.72 -23.53 -41.25
N GLU A 263 -14.92 -23.00 -41.43
CA GLU A 263 -16.17 -23.64 -41.01
C GLU A 263 -17.05 -23.82 -42.24
N PHE A 264 -17.68 -24.98 -42.34
CA PHE A 264 -18.66 -25.31 -43.39
C PHE A 264 -19.77 -26.19 -42.80
N SER A 265 -20.97 -26.07 -43.36
CA SER A 265 -22.16 -26.77 -42.86
C SER A 265 -22.30 -28.19 -43.44
N LEU A 266 -23.20 -29.00 -42.86
CA LEU A 266 -23.57 -30.28 -43.48
C LEU A 266 -24.20 -30.10 -44.86
N ASP A 267 -24.96 -29.02 -45.05
CA ASP A 267 -25.58 -28.71 -46.35
C ASP A 267 -24.54 -28.39 -47.42
N ASP A 268 -23.48 -27.64 -47.05
CA ASP A 268 -22.39 -27.31 -47.98
C ASP A 268 -21.63 -28.56 -48.41
N LEU A 269 -21.39 -29.49 -47.47
CA LEU A 269 -20.74 -30.77 -47.76
C LEU A 269 -21.60 -31.63 -48.72
N GLN A 270 -22.89 -31.77 -48.42
CA GLN A 270 -23.82 -32.58 -49.24
C GLN A 270 -24.10 -31.97 -50.61
N SER A 271 -24.03 -30.64 -50.72
CA SER A 271 -24.24 -29.92 -51.97
C SER A 271 -22.96 -29.71 -52.78
N GLU A 272 -21.83 -30.31 -52.36
CA GLU A 272 -20.51 -30.16 -52.98
C GLU A 272 -20.08 -28.68 -53.14
N ARG A 273 -20.45 -27.81 -52.19
CA ARG A 273 -20.11 -26.37 -52.17
C ARG A 273 -18.86 -26.05 -51.34
N VAL A 274 -18.25 -27.07 -50.72
CA VAL A 274 -17.03 -26.92 -49.92
C VAL A 274 -15.82 -26.93 -50.85
N ASP A 275 -14.90 -26.00 -50.61
CA ASP A 275 -13.58 -26.00 -51.24
C ASP A 275 -12.80 -27.26 -50.82
N PRO A 276 -12.41 -28.15 -51.74
CA PRO A 276 -11.68 -29.38 -51.42
C PRO A 276 -10.42 -29.14 -50.59
N ASP A 277 -9.78 -27.98 -50.78
CA ASP A 277 -8.59 -27.61 -50.04
C ASP A 277 -8.86 -27.48 -48.55
N TRP A 278 -10.11 -27.29 -48.10
CA TRP A 278 -10.43 -27.16 -46.66
C TRP A 278 -10.47 -28.52 -45.94
N ILE A 279 -10.50 -29.63 -46.68
CA ILE A 279 -10.65 -30.99 -46.15
C ILE A 279 -9.41 -31.84 -46.42
N ARG A 280 -8.88 -31.79 -47.66
CA ARG A 280 -7.76 -32.62 -48.11
C ARG A 280 -6.52 -32.41 -47.25
N ASP A 281 -5.92 -33.51 -46.78
CA ASP A 281 -4.70 -33.55 -45.96
C ASP A 281 -4.79 -32.72 -44.65
N ARG A 282 -6.00 -32.48 -44.15
CA ARG A 282 -6.27 -31.67 -42.95
C ARG A 282 -6.94 -32.46 -41.84
N VAL A 283 -6.93 -31.85 -40.65
CA VAL A 283 -7.78 -32.24 -39.53
C VAL A 283 -9.17 -31.66 -39.78
N VAL A 284 -10.19 -32.50 -39.88
CA VAL A 284 -11.59 -32.06 -39.91
C VAL A 284 -12.25 -32.45 -38.59
N ILE A 285 -12.80 -31.50 -37.85
CA ILE A 285 -13.53 -31.77 -36.61
C ILE A 285 -15.02 -31.58 -36.86
N VAL A 286 -15.79 -32.65 -36.67
CA VAL A 286 -17.25 -32.67 -36.84
C VAL A 286 -17.91 -32.42 -35.51
N GLY A 287 -18.78 -31.42 -35.39
CA GLY A 287 -19.43 -31.10 -34.12
C GLY A 287 -20.66 -30.22 -34.25
N VAL A 288 -21.50 -30.23 -33.20
CA VAL A 288 -22.72 -29.42 -33.12
C VAL A 288 -22.40 -28.01 -32.63
N THR A 289 -22.83 -27.00 -33.40
CA THR A 289 -22.68 -25.57 -33.10
C THR A 289 -24.02 -24.87 -32.87
N ASP A 290 -25.14 -25.60 -32.89
CA ASP A 290 -26.47 -25.01 -32.61
C ASP A 290 -26.55 -24.52 -31.15
N PRO A 291 -26.80 -23.20 -30.92
CA PRO A 291 -26.86 -22.58 -29.60
C PRO A 291 -27.94 -23.15 -28.66
N ARG A 292 -28.95 -23.86 -29.19
CA ARG A 292 -30.00 -24.52 -28.40
C ARG A 292 -29.44 -25.70 -27.61
N TYR A 293 -28.34 -26.29 -28.06
CA TYR A 293 -27.66 -27.37 -27.36
C TYR A 293 -26.57 -26.80 -26.46
N LYS A 294 -26.56 -27.24 -25.19
CA LYS A 294 -25.66 -26.72 -24.14
C LYS A 294 -24.22 -27.24 -24.30
N ASN A 295 -23.56 -26.92 -25.41
CA ASN A 295 -22.17 -27.28 -25.67
C ASN A 295 -21.25 -26.05 -25.79
N THR A 296 -21.72 -24.87 -25.38
CA THR A 296 -20.91 -23.65 -25.33
C THR A 296 -20.22 -23.49 -23.99
N VAL A 297 -19.02 -22.93 -24.00
CA VAL A 297 -18.23 -22.61 -22.81
C VAL A 297 -17.84 -21.14 -22.80
N GLN A 298 -17.61 -20.60 -21.60
CA GLN A 298 -17.29 -19.18 -21.44
C GLN A 298 -15.78 -18.94 -21.47
N THR A 299 -15.35 -17.89 -22.18
CA THR A 299 -13.97 -17.43 -22.16
C THR A 299 -13.89 -15.93 -22.43
N LEU A 300 -13.04 -15.23 -21.68
CA LEU A 300 -12.75 -13.81 -21.92
C LEU A 300 -11.56 -13.61 -22.86
N ALA A 301 -10.82 -14.68 -23.19
CA ALA A 301 -9.63 -14.62 -24.03
C ALA A 301 -9.96 -14.28 -25.48
N VAL A 302 -11.14 -14.65 -25.97
CA VAL A 302 -11.64 -14.30 -27.31
C VAL A 302 -12.88 -13.43 -27.24
N ARG A 303 -13.19 -12.74 -28.35
CA ARG A 303 -14.54 -12.22 -28.59
C ARG A 303 -15.24 -13.35 -29.34
N GLY A 304 -16.16 -14.05 -28.69
CA GLY A 304 -16.89 -15.16 -29.33
C GLY A 304 -17.43 -14.76 -30.70
N LEU A 305 -17.44 -15.71 -31.64
CA LEU A 305 -18.01 -15.57 -32.98
C LEU A 305 -19.54 -15.42 -32.92
N ASN A 306 -20.14 -15.96 -31.86
CA ASN A 306 -21.57 -15.95 -31.60
C ASN A 306 -22.08 -14.56 -31.15
N ALA A 307 -23.38 -14.30 -31.37
CA ALA A 307 -24.07 -13.05 -31.03
C ALA A 307 -23.96 -12.63 -29.54
N THR A 308 -23.48 -13.53 -28.68
CA THR A 308 -23.18 -13.33 -27.26
C THR A 308 -21.66 -13.27 -27.02
N PRO A 309 -21.10 -12.10 -26.67
CA PRO A 309 -19.67 -11.94 -26.44
C PRO A 309 -19.12 -12.89 -25.36
N GLY A 310 -18.20 -13.78 -25.74
CA GLY A 310 -17.43 -14.61 -24.80
C GLY A 310 -17.91 -16.05 -24.61
N LEU A 311 -18.81 -16.54 -25.47
CA LEU A 311 -19.14 -17.96 -25.59
C LEU A 311 -18.45 -18.56 -26.82
N ILE A 312 -17.88 -19.75 -26.66
CA ILE A 312 -17.21 -20.53 -27.71
C ILE A 312 -17.76 -21.96 -27.71
N ASP A 313 -17.92 -22.56 -28.90
CA ASP A 313 -18.45 -23.92 -29.03
C ASP A 313 -17.42 -24.98 -28.63
N GLY A 314 -17.88 -26.09 -28.06
CA GLY A 314 -17.00 -27.18 -27.64
C GLY A 314 -16.13 -27.73 -28.77
N VAL A 315 -16.65 -27.75 -30.01
CA VAL A 315 -15.89 -28.15 -31.20
C VAL A 315 -14.76 -27.16 -31.53
N GLU A 316 -15.01 -25.85 -31.38
CA GLU A 316 -14.01 -24.81 -31.61
C GLU A 316 -12.93 -24.84 -30.51
N VAL A 317 -13.27 -25.21 -29.28
CA VAL A 317 -12.27 -25.49 -28.22
C VAL A 317 -11.33 -26.63 -28.63
N GLN A 318 -11.86 -27.73 -29.17
CA GLN A 318 -11.03 -28.85 -29.64
C GLN A 318 -10.17 -28.44 -30.84
N ALA A 319 -10.70 -27.60 -31.73
CA ALA A 319 -9.93 -27.04 -32.84
C ALA A 319 -8.76 -26.16 -32.35
N HIS A 320 -9.01 -25.26 -31.39
CA HIS A 320 -7.94 -24.46 -30.77
C HIS A 320 -6.88 -25.28 -30.07
N ALA A 321 -7.28 -26.31 -29.32
CA ALA A 321 -6.35 -27.18 -28.63
C ALA A 321 -5.49 -27.99 -29.61
N THR A 322 -6.11 -28.57 -30.65
CA THR A 322 -5.41 -29.32 -31.68
C THR A 322 -4.44 -28.43 -32.44
N GLU A 323 -4.93 -27.30 -32.95
CA GLU A 323 -4.13 -26.31 -33.69
C GLU A 323 -2.98 -25.76 -32.85
N GLN A 324 -3.18 -25.56 -31.55
CA GLN A 324 -2.10 -25.13 -30.66
C GLN A 324 -0.95 -26.14 -30.62
N LEU A 325 -1.26 -27.44 -30.56
CA LEU A 325 -0.24 -28.49 -30.55
C LEU A 325 0.47 -28.58 -31.90
N LEU A 326 -0.29 -28.51 -33.01
CA LEU A 326 0.25 -28.54 -34.36
C LEU A 326 1.14 -27.33 -34.65
N ALA A 327 0.65 -26.11 -34.42
CA ALA A 327 1.40 -24.88 -34.67
C ALA A 327 2.64 -24.75 -33.77
N ALA A 328 2.58 -25.25 -32.52
CA ALA A 328 3.76 -25.26 -31.65
C ALA A 328 4.82 -26.26 -32.13
N THR A 329 4.41 -27.36 -32.74
CA THR A 329 5.31 -28.41 -33.23
C THR A 329 5.90 -28.06 -34.59
N LEU A 330 5.10 -27.53 -35.51
CA LEU A 330 5.47 -27.29 -36.90
C LEU A 330 6.00 -25.87 -37.15
N ASP A 331 5.40 -24.86 -36.52
CA ASP A 331 5.73 -23.44 -36.76
C ASP A 331 6.51 -22.80 -35.59
N GLY A 332 6.71 -23.54 -34.50
CA GLY A 332 7.29 -22.99 -33.27
C GLY A 332 6.39 -21.94 -32.60
N ARG A 333 5.06 -21.98 -32.81
CA ARG A 333 4.12 -21.07 -32.13
C ARG A 333 4.28 -21.21 -30.61
N PRO A 334 4.54 -20.11 -29.87
CA PRO A 334 4.80 -20.21 -28.44
C PRO A 334 3.61 -20.80 -27.67
N LEU A 335 3.89 -21.78 -26.81
CA LEU A 335 2.93 -22.28 -25.82
C LEU A 335 2.97 -21.40 -24.57
N LEU A 336 1.82 -21.26 -23.90
CA LEU A 336 1.72 -20.46 -22.68
C LEU A 336 2.43 -21.16 -21.54
N ARG A 337 3.41 -20.48 -20.94
CA ARG A 337 4.25 -20.94 -19.85
C ARG A 337 4.36 -19.87 -18.77
N SER A 338 4.68 -20.29 -17.54
CA SER A 338 4.99 -19.36 -16.46
C SER A 338 6.38 -19.59 -15.90
N LEU A 339 6.85 -18.62 -15.11
CA LEU A 339 8.10 -18.75 -14.39
C LEU A 339 7.97 -19.84 -13.31
N PRO A 340 9.07 -20.52 -12.96
CA PRO A 340 9.09 -21.32 -11.75
C PRO A 340 8.68 -20.47 -10.55
N GLU A 341 7.94 -21.06 -9.62
CA GLU A 341 7.30 -20.34 -8.52
C GLU A 341 8.24 -19.38 -7.77
N GLY A 342 9.47 -19.81 -7.44
CA GLY A 342 10.45 -18.95 -6.76
C GLY A 342 10.82 -17.69 -7.56
N TRP A 343 10.91 -17.80 -8.89
CA TRP A 343 11.23 -16.66 -9.76
C TRP A 343 10.07 -15.67 -9.89
N GLU A 344 8.83 -16.12 -9.74
CA GLU A 344 7.68 -15.21 -9.63
C GLU A 344 7.79 -14.31 -8.39
N TYR A 345 8.19 -14.88 -7.25
CA TYR A 345 8.40 -14.10 -6.03
C TYR A 345 9.57 -13.13 -6.16
N VAL A 346 10.69 -13.56 -6.77
CA VAL A 346 11.82 -12.67 -7.08
C VAL A 346 11.38 -11.51 -7.98
N TRP A 347 10.55 -11.78 -8.99
CA TRP A 347 9.97 -10.75 -9.85
C TRP A 347 9.15 -9.72 -9.07
N ILE A 348 8.25 -10.17 -8.19
CA ILE A 348 7.42 -9.28 -7.35
C ILE A 348 8.31 -8.44 -6.41
N VAL A 349 9.30 -9.06 -5.77
CA VAL A 349 10.25 -8.36 -4.89
C VAL A 349 11.03 -7.30 -5.67
N GLY A 350 11.50 -7.62 -6.89
CA GLY A 350 12.22 -6.68 -7.75
C GLY A 350 11.42 -5.41 -8.04
N TRP A 351 10.14 -5.55 -8.41
CA TRP A 351 9.24 -4.40 -8.61
C TRP A 351 8.95 -3.64 -7.33
N GLY A 352 8.86 -4.33 -6.19
CA GLY A 352 8.69 -3.70 -4.88
C GLY A 352 9.91 -2.88 -4.44
N VAL A 353 11.13 -3.38 -4.72
CA VAL A 353 12.38 -2.64 -4.49
C VAL A 353 12.45 -1.41 -5.40
N LEU A 354 12.11 -1.55 -6.68
CA LEU A 354 12.07 -0.42 -7.61
C LEU A 354 11.11 0.66 -7.13
N GLY A 355 9.90 0.28 -6.69
CA GLY A 355 8.93 1.22 -6.10
C GLY A 355 9.49 1.95 -4.89
N ALA A 356 10.20 1.24 -4.01
CA ALA A 356 10.83 1.85 -2.85
C ALA A 356 11.95 2.83 -3.22
N VAL A 357 12.76 2.52 -4.25
CA VAL A 357 13.80 3.42 -4.76
C VAL A 357 13.18 4.68 -5.37
N LEU A 358 12.19 4.54 -6.25
CA LEU A 358 11.51 5.67 -6.88
C LEU A 358 10.81 6.56 -5.85
N GLY A 359 10.18 5.96 -4.83
CA GLY A 359 9.51 6.69 -3.77
C GLY A 359 10.44 7.53 -2.89
N ARG A 360 11.71 7.12 -2.74
CA ARG A 360 12.70 7.84 -1.90
C ARG A 360 13.50 8.89 -2.65
N ARG A 361 13.68 8.76 -3.98
CA ARG A 361 14.65 9.58 -4.73
C ARG A 361 14.25 11.04 -4.92
N HIS A 362 12.96 11.37 -4.83
CA HIS A 362 12.44 12.67 -5.27
C HIS A 362 11.88 13.57 -4.15
N LEU A 363 12.14 13.25 -2.88
CA LEU A 363 11.55 13.95 -1.72
C LEU A 363 11.82 15.45 -1.61
N HIS A 364 12.92 15.96 -2.17
CA HIS A 364 13.48 17.26 -1.77
C HIS A 364 13.20 18.44 -2.70
N SER A 365 12.39 18.27 -3.74
CA SER A 365 12.25 19.30 -4.79
C SER A 365 10.79 19.62 -5.08
N SER A 366 10.48 20.90 -5.31
CA SER A 366 9.15 21.37 -5.70
C SER A 366 8.63 20.57 -6.91
N GLY A 367 7.41 20.04 -6.83
CA GLY A 367 6.89 19.09 -7.83
C GLY A 367 7.33 17.63 -7.64
N ALA A 368 7.88 17.27 -6.48
CA ALA A 368 8.23 15.89 -6.11
C ALA A 368 7.09 14.89 -6.36
N ILE A 369 5.89 15.19 -5.87
CA ILE A 369 4.73 14.31 -5.95
C ILE A 369 4.37 13.99 -7.40
N ALA A 370 4.25 15.04 -8.24
CA ALA A 370 3.90 14.87 -9.65
C ALA A 370 4.96 14.04 -10.40
N ARG A 371 6.26 14.28 -10.14
CA ARG A 371 7.34 13.48 -10.74
C ARG A 371 7.33 12.04 -10.24
N THR A 372 7.15 11.80 -8.95
CA THR A 372 7.07 10.43 -8.42
C THR A 372 5.90 9.68 -9.04
N LEU A 373 4.72 10.30 -9.15
CA LEU A 373 3.57 9.68 -9.83
C LEU A 373 3.85 9.41 -11.30
N ALA A 374 4.52 10.34 -12.01
CA ALA A 374 4.92 10.13 -13.40
C ALA A 374 5.90 8.96 -13.55
N TYR A 375 6.91 8.84 -12.68
CA TYR A 375 7.86 7.73 -12.72
C TYR A 375 7.23 6.39 -12.35
N ILE A 376 6.34 6.35 -11.35
CA ILE A 376 5.59 5.14 -11.00
C ILE A 376 4.67 4.73 -12.16
N GLY A 377 3.97 5.70 -12.76
CA GLY A 377 3.13 5.48 -13.93
C GLY A 377 3.93 4.91 -15.10
N LEU A 378 5.09 5.49 -15.41
CA LEU A 378 6.00 4.99 -16.43
C LEU A 378 6.52 3.58 -16.10
N ALA A 379 6.95 3.33 -14.87
CA ALA A 379 7.44 2.02 -14.45
C ALA A 379 6.34 0.93 -14.56
N ASN A 380 5.10 1.26 -14.17
CA ASN A 380 3.96 0.36 -14.36
C ASN A 380 3.66 0.12 -15.84
N ALA A 381 3.69 1.15 -16.69
CA ALA A 381 3.50 1.01 -18.12
C ALA A 381 4.58 0.11 -18.75
N VAL A 382 5.83 0.25 -18.32
CA VAL A 382 6.94 -0.63 -18.73
C VAL A 382 6.72 -2.06 -18.23
N ALA A 383 6.30 -2.25 -16.97
CA ALA A 383 6.03 -3.59 -16.41
C ALA A 383 4.93 -4.31 -17.21
N ILE A 384 3.83 -3.64 -17.47
CA ILE A 384 2.68 -4.17 -18.22
C ILE A 384 3.09 -4.43 -19.68
N GLY A 385 3.74 -3.46 -20.33
CA GLY A 385 4.18 -3.57 -21.72
C GLY A 385 5.23 -4.66 -21.95
N ALA A 386 6.21 -4.79 -21.04
CA ALA A 386 7.20 -5.86 -21.09
C ALA A 386 6.57 -7.23 -20.88
N SER A 387 5.63 -7.35 -19.93
CA SER A 387 4.91 -8.61 -19.69
C SER A 387 4.04 -9.00 -20.88
N TYR A 388 3.36 -8.03 -21.50
CA TYR A 388 2.61 -8.22 -22.74
C TYR A 388 3.51 -8.67 -23.90
N GLY A 389 4.66 -8.04 -24.09
CA GLY A 389 5.64 -8.42 -25.10
C GLY A 389 6.20 -9.84 -24.87
N LEU A 390 6.58 -10.18 -23.64
CA LEU A 390 7.10 -11.52 -23.32
C LEU A 390 6.05 -12.62 -23.53
N LEU A 391 4.78 -12.32 -23.26
CA LEU A 391 3.68 -13.23 -23.54
C LEU A 391 3.46 -13.41 -25.05
N LEU A 392 3.50 -12.33 -25.83
CA LEU A 392 3.32 -12.38 -27.28
C LEU A 392 4.43 -13.16 -27.99
N TRP A 393 5.69 -12.90 -27.64
CA TRP A 393 6.84 -13.42 -28.38
C TRP A 393 7.31 -14.78 -27.86
N GLY A 394 7.14 -15.03 -26.56
CA GLY A 394 7.67 -16.22 -25.89
C GLY A 394 6.64 -17.03 -25.12
N GLY A 395 5.36 -16.63 -25.10
CA GLY A 395 4.32 -17.32 -24.35
C GLY A 395 4.43 -17.16 -22.83
N TRP A 396 5.25 -16.23 -22.32
CA TRP A 396 5.49 -16.08 -20.87
C TRP A 396 4.37 -15.30 -20.18
N TRP A 397 3.61 -15.97 -19.32
CA TRP A 397 2.66 -15.35 -18.41
C TRP A 397 3.34 -14.99 -17.09
N LEU A 398 3.57 -13.69 -16.89
CA LEU A 398 4.19 -13.11 -15.70
C LEU A 398 3.14 -12.59 -14.70
N PRO A 399 3.45 -12.55 -13.39
CA PRO A 399 2.54 -12.08 -12.35
C PRO A 399 2.50 -10.54 -12.33
N VAL A 400 1.72 -9.95 -13.24
CA VAL A 400 1.64 -8.49 -13.44
C VAL A 400 0.91 -7.78 -12.31
N VAL A 401 -0.16 -8.36 -11.78
CA VAL A 401 -1.01 -7.75 -10.75
C VAL A 401 -0.25 -7.51 -9.45
N PRO A 402 0.43 -8.50 -8.81
CA PRO A 402 1.19 -8.25 -7.60
C PRO A 402 2.38 -7.32 -7.87
N ALA A 403 3.02 -7.38 -9.05
CA ALA A 403 4.12 -6.50 -9.42
C ALA A 403 3.69 -5.02 -9.48
N VAL A 404 2.60 -4.72 -10.19
CA VAL A 404 2.02 -3.37 -10.28
C VAL A 404 1.52 -2.90 -8.92
N ALA A 405 0.87 -3.79 -8.16
CA ALA A 405 0.37 -3.47 -6.82
C ALA A 405 1.51 -3.06 -5.89
N ILE A 406 2.58 -3.86 -5.79
CA ILE A 406 3.68 -3.53 -4.88
C ILE A 406 4.50 -2.33 -5.34
N LEU A 407 4.72 -2.18 -6.66
CA LEU A 407 5.38 -1.01 -7.22
C LEU A 407 4.63 0.28 -6.83
N THR A 408 3.31 0.25 -6.97
CA THR A 408 2.43 1.39 -6.67
C THR A 408 2.36 1.67 -5.16
N VAL A 409 2.12 0.65 -4.34
CA VAL A 409 2.01 0.80 -2.88
C VAL A 409 3.33 1.29 -2.28
N ASN A 410 4.47 0.71 -2.67
CA ASN A 410 5.77 1.16 -2.19
C ASN A 410 6.12 2.55 -2.71
N GLY A 411 5.89 2.81 -4.00
CA GLY A 411 6.21 4.11 -4.60
C GLY A 411 5.43 5.27 -3.97
N ILE A 412 4.10 5.14 -3.87
CA ILE A 412 3.23 6.19 -3.31
C ILE A 412 3.34 6.23 -1.79
N GLY A 413 3.33 5.06 -1.14
CA GLY A 413 3.31 4.93 0.32
C GLY A 413 4.58 5.47 0.96
N LEU A 414 5.76 5.12 0.45
CA LEU A 414 7.03 5.62 0.98
C LEU A 414 7.22 7.11 0.70
N SER A 415 6.81 7.60 -0.46
CA SER A 415 6.84 9.04 -0.77
C SER A 415 5.99 9.83 0.22
N SER A 416 4.74 9.39 0.43
CA SER A 416 3.79 10.04 1.34
C SER A 416 4.29 10.03 2.78
N PHE A 417 4.80 8.88 3.24
CA PHE A 417 5.36 8.74 4.58
C PHE A 417 6.55 9.68 4.80
N ALA A 418 7.41 9.83 3.80
CA ALA A 418 8.60 10.64 3.94
C ALA A 418 8.30 12.15 3.83
N ILE A 419 7.33 12.56 3.01
CA ILE A 419 6.79 13.94 2.99
C ILE A 419 6.15 14.28 4.34
N PHE A 420 5.41 13.34 4.94
CA PHE A 420 4.80 13.53 6.24
C PHE A 420 5.84 13.74 7.34
N GLN A 421 6.91 12.92 7.37
CA GLN A 421 8.02 13.12 8.31
C GLN A 421 8.70 14.48 8.10
N HIS A 422 9.02 14.84 6.86
CA HIS A 422 9.66 16.13 6.56
C HIS A 422 8.80 17.32 7.00
N SER A 423 7.49 17.24 6.76
CA SER A 423 6.54 18.27 7.20
C SER A 423 6.51 18.39 8.72
N ARG A 424 6.55 17.27 9.46
CA ARG A 424 6.62 17.31 10.93
C ARG A 424 7.89 18.00 11.42
N ASP A 425 9.05 17.66 10.85
CA ASP A 425 10.32 18.26 11.21
C ASP A 425 10.33 19.78 10.95
N LEU A 426 9.75 20.22 9.83
CA LEU A 426 9.58 21.64 9.53
C LEU A 426 8.70 22.35 10.56
N HIS A 427 7.57 21.76 10.96
CA HIS A 427 6.69 22.36 11.95
C HIS A 427 7.36 22.44 13.33
N MET A 428 8.14 21.42 13.71
CA MET A 428 8.94 21.44 14.93
C MET A 428 9.95 22.59 14.91
N ARG A 429 10.72 22.75 13.82
CA ARG A 429 11.68 23.84 13.65
C ARG A 429 11.03 25.23 13.67
N VAL A 430 9.85 25.37 13.06
CA VAL A 430 9.09 26.63 13.09
C VAL A 430 8.62 26.95 14.51
N SER A 431 8.10 25.95 15.23
CA SER A 431 7.66 26.12 16.63
C SER A 431 8.81 26.49 17.57
N GLU A 432 9.99 25.90 17.37
CA GLU A 432 11.21 26.25 18.10
C GLU A 432 11.58 27.72 17.84
N ARG A 433 11.58 28.15 16.56
CA ARG A 433 11.87 29.55 16.19
C ARG A 433 10.87 30.54 16.76
N GLU A 434 9.56 30.23 16.76
CA GLU A 434 8.54 31.08 17.39
C GLU A 434 8.83 31.30 18.88
N THR A 435 9.28 30.25 19.57
CA THR A 435 9.63 30.32 21.00
C THR A 435 10.85 31.22 21.25
N VAL A 436 11.88 31.13 20.39
CA VAL A 436 13.06 32.00 20.47
C VAL A 436 12.70 33.47 20.20
N ILE A 437 11.83 33.74 19.22
CA ILE A 437 11.37 35.10 18.91
C ILE A 437 10.59 35.70 20.08
N ASP A 438 9.64 34.95 20.65
CA ASP A 438 8.87 35.40 21.82
C ASP A 438 9.79 35.68 23.02
N ARG A 439 10.81 34.84 23.25
CA ARG A 439 11.84 35.05 24.28
C ARG A 439 12.62 36.34 24.05
N THR A 440 13.15 36.52 22.84
CA THR A 440 13.93 37.71 22.44
C THR A 440 13.14 38.99 22.66
N PHE A 441 11.89 39.00 22.21
CA PHE A 441 11.00 40.15 22.36
C PHE A 441 10.81 40.54 23.84
N ASN A 442 10.58 39.56 24.72
CA ASN A 442 10.35 39.80 26.14
C ASN A 442 11.57 40.42 26.84
N VAL A 443 12.78 39.93 26.53
CA VAL A 443 14.01 40.45 27.15
C VAL A 443 14.30 41.89 26.72
N ILE A 444 14.13 42.20 25.42
CA ILE A 444 14.32 43.56 24.90
C ILE A 444 13.30 44.54 25.51
N HIS A 445 12.04 44.11 25.67
CA HIS A 445 10.99 44.96 26.22
C HIS A 445 11.19 45.27 27.71
N ASN A 446 11.59 44.28 28.51
CA ASN A 446 11.71 44.43 29.96
C ASN A 446 13.03 45.06 30.43
N GLY A 447 14.07 45.06 29.58
CA GLY A 447 15.37 45.70 29.87
C GLY A 447 15.56 47.02 29.13
N PRO A 448 16.22 47.05 27.96
CA PRO A 448 16.65 48.27 27.30
C PRO A 448 15.52 49.25 26.94
N LEU A 449 14.41 48.76 26.36
CA LEU A 449 13.32 49.65 25.96
C LEU A 449 12.67 50.36 27.14
N GLN A 450 12.59 49.68 28.30
CA GLN A 450 12.06 50.26 29.50
C GLN A 450 13.02 51.30 30.12
N ARG A 451 14.34 51.04 30.10
CA ARG A 451 15.34 52.03 30.53
C ARG A 451 15.30 53.27 29.65
N LEU A 452 15.20 53.09 28.33
CA LEU A 452 15.05 54.19 27.38
C LEU A 452 13.79 55.01 27.66
N ALA A 453 12.65 54.35 27.89
CA ALA A 453 11.39 55.03 28.22
C ALA A 453 11.48 55.84 29.54
N ASN A 454 12.19 55.32 30.54
CA ASN A 454 12.41 56.02 31.79
C ASN A 454 13.35 57.24 31.61
N LEU A 455 14.45 57.07 30.88
CA LEU A 455 15.36 58.16 30.50
C LEU A 455 14.63 59.29 29.76
N MET A 456 13.80 58.95 28.77
CA MET A 456 13.00 59.92 28.02
C MET A 456 12.01 60.67 28.90
N ARG A 457 11.42 60.01 29.91
CA ARG A 457 10.52 60.65 30.87
C ARG A 457 11.28 61.60 31.79
N SER A 458 12.39 61.15 32.36
CA SER A 458 13.24 61.96 33.25
C SER A 458 13.85 63.18 32.55
N ALA A 459 14.21 63.07 31.27
CA ALA A 459 14.71 64.19 30.46
C ALA A 459 13.62 65.22 30.11
N ARG A 460 12.35 64.83 30.14
CA ARG A 460 11.20 65.72 29.89
C ARG A 460 10.76 66.47 31.15
N ASP A 461 10.93 65.83 32.31
CA ASP A 461 10.46 66.35 33.61
C ASP A 461 11.53 67.20 34.32
N ARG A 462 12.83 67.11 33.94
CA ARG A 462 13.95 67.86 34.53
C ARG A 462 15.05 68.16 33.50
N GLU A 463 15.78 69.27 33.67
CA GLU A 463 17.05 69.49 32.95
C GLU A 463 18.12 68.53 33.50
N LEU A 464 18.37 67.43 32.77
CA LEU A 464 19.42 66.47 33.12
C LEU A 464 20.80 66.98 32.65
N PRO A 465 21.86 66.88 33.46
CA PRO A 465 23.21 67.16 33.03
C PRO A 465 23.59 66.32 31.81
N LYS A 466 24.24 66.95 30.82
CA LYS A 466 24.60 66.30 29.55
C LYS A 466 25.46 65.05 29.75
N ASP A 467 26.36 65.07 30.74
CA ASP A 467 27.27 63.97 31.02
C ASP A 467 26.54 62.73 31.57
N TYR A 468 25.53 62.92 32.42
CA TYR A 468 24.68 61.83 32.92
C TYR A 468 23.87 61.17 31.79
N LEU A 469 23.37 61.97 30.86
CA LEU A 469 22.65 61.49 29.68
C LEU A 469 23.56 60.65 28.76
N ILE A 470 24.80 61.10 28.56
CA ILE A 470 25.79 60.37 27.74
C ILE A 470 26.16 59.04 28.41
N ASP A 471 26.37 59.01 29.73
CA ASP A 471 26.72 57.79 30.46
C ASP A 471 25.59 56.76 30.43
N GLU A 472 24.34 57.17 30.67
CA GLU A 472 23.22 56.24 30.69
C GLU A 472 22.89 55.71 29.28
N LEU A 473 23.00 56.54 28.24
CA LEU A 473 22.87 56.09 26.85
C LEU A 473 24.02 55.16 26.45
N SER A 474 25.24 55.39 26.94
CA SER A 474 26.40 54.52 26.70
C SER A 474 26.24 53.17 27.40
N SER A 475 25.69 53.17 28.63
CA SER A 475 25.34 51.97 29.38
C SER A 475 24.26 51.15 28.67
N LEU A 476 23.20 51.81 28.19
CA LEU A 476 22.13 51.19 27.42
C LEU A 476 22.64 50.56 26.11
N ASN A 477 23.53 51.25 25.41
CA ASN A 477 24.15 50.74 24.18
C ASN A 477 24.99 49.48 24.45
N ARG A 478 25.72 49.44 25.57
CA ARG A 478 26.49 48.26 25.99
C ARG A 478 25.58 47.08 26.35
N GLU A 479 24.47 47.33 27.04
CA GLU A 479 23.45 46.31 27.37
C GLU A 479 22.82 45.73 26.10
N LEU A 480 22.47 46.57 25.12
CA LEU A 480 21.95 46.12 23.82
C LEU A 480 22.94 45.25 23.04
N ARG A 481 24.25 45.57 23.11
CA ARG A 481 25.29 44.75 22.48
C ARG A 481 25.43 43.39 23.17
N GLN A 482 25.46 43.34 24.50
CA GLN A 482 25.51 42.09 25.26
C GLN A 482 24.28 41.20 25.00
N LEU A 483 23.10 41.81 24.85
CA LEU A 483 21.89 41.11 24.46
C LEU A 483 22.00 40.49 23.06
N SER A 484 22.55 41.24 22.10
CA SER A 484 22.78 40.74 20.74
C SER A 484 23.72 39.54 20.75
N GLU A 485 24.83 39.62 21.49
CA GLU A 485 25.81 38.52 21.62
C GLU A 485 25.19 37.28 22.31
N ALA A 486 24.39 37.48 23.36
CA ALA A 486 23.72 36.38 24.06
C ALA A 486 22.67 35.67 23.19
N LEU A 487 21.93 36.41 22.35
CA LEU A 487 20.96 35.85 21.41
C LEU A 487 21.62 35.03 20.31
N GLU A 488 22.81 35.46 19.87
CA GLU A 488 23.62 34.74 18.88
C GLU A 488 24.11 33.40 19.44
N LEU A 489 24.49 33.35 20.72
CA LEU A 489 24.86 32.12 21.43
C LEU A 489 23.68 31.17 21.68
N ASP A 490 22.49 31.69 21.99
CA ASP A 490 21.25 30.90 22.14
C ASP A 490 20.84 30.23 20.80
N LEU A 491 21.02 30.91 19.66
CA LEU A 491 20.71 30.36 18.32
C LEU A 491 21.66 29.24 17.90
N LEU A 492 22.87 29.21 18.47
CA LEU A 492 23.86 28.14 18.30
C LEU A 492 23.60 26.94 19.22
N GLY A 493 22.59 27.02 20.12
CA GLY A 493 22.12 25.91 20.95
C GLY A 493 23.05 25.53 22.10
N GLN A 494 23.91 26.45 22.58
CA GLN A 494 24.98 26.13 23.52
C GLN A 494 24.87 26.75 24.92
N ASP A 495 23.81 27.50 25.25
CA ASP A 495 23.77 28.27 26.50
C ASP A 495 22.56 27.92 27.40
N GLU A 496 22.80 27.10 28.44
CA GLU A 496 21.85 26.86 29.55
C GLU A 496 21.85 28.03 30.55
N SER A 497 21.83 29.26 30.07
CA SER A 497 21.84 30.46 30.90
C SER A 497 20.60 31.34 30.70
N LEU A 498 20.36 32.20 31.68
CA LEU A 498 19.31 33.22 31.64
C LEU A 498 19.96 34.60 31.86
N LEU A 499 19.82 35.49 30.88
CA LEU A 499 20.18 36.88 31.04
C LEU A 499 19.02 37.65 31.69
N LEU A 500 19.28 38.26 32.85
CA LEU A 500 18.34 39.15 33.54
C LEU A 500 18.30 40.53 32.88
N GLY A 501 17.21 41.28 33.09
CA GLY A 501 17.07 42.67 32.64
C GLY A 501 18.01 43.66 33.33
N SER A 502 18.87 43.21 34.25
CA SER A 502 20.01 43.94 34.78
C SER A 502 21.28 43.81 33.92
N GLY A 503 21.32 42.86 32.98
CA GLY A 503 22.51 42.47 32.22
C GLY A 503 23.31 41.31 32.85
N ALA A 504 22.87 40.77 33.99
CA ALA A 504 23.53 39.64 34.65
C ALA A 504 23.14 38.29 34.03
N LYS A 505 24.11 37.41 33.79
CA LYS A 505 23.93 36.06 33.23
C LYS A 505 23.89 35.02 34.36
N LEU A 506 22.79 34.27 34.44
CA LEU A 506 22.54 33.19 35.42
C LEU A 506 22.79 31.82 34.79
N ASP A 507 23.42 30.90 35.50
CA ASP A 507 23.59 29.51 35.09
C ASP A 507 22.42 28.63 35.57
N LEU A 508 21.56 28.17 34.65
CA LEU A 508 20.34 27.43 35.00
C LEU A 508 20.59 26.00 35.49
N ARG A 509 21.85 25.56 35.53
CA ARG A 509 22.26 24.28 36.12
C ARG A 509 22.25 24.32 37.65
N LEU A 510 22.26 25.50 38.24
CA LEU A 510 22.15 25.67 39.68
C LEU A 510 20.77 25.23 40.22
N PRO A 511 20.71 24.78 41.48
CA PRO A 511 19.44 24.50 42.15
C PRO A 511 18.46 25.67 42.12
N VAL A 512 17.16 25.41 42.00
CA VAL A 512 16.13 26.46 41.89
C VAL A 512 16.20 27.50 43.02
N HIS A 513 16.48 27.09 44.25
CA HIS A 513 16.57 28.00 45.39
C HIS A 513 17.80 28.93 45.31
N GLU A 514 18.93 28.46 44.77
CA GLU A 514 20.12 29.28 44.49
C GLU A 514 19.85 30.27 43.36
N LEU A 515 19.17 29.81 42.29
CA LEU A 515 18.73 30.68 41.20
C LEU A 515 17.81 31.81 41.69
N LEU A 516 16.81 31.49 42.51
CA LEU A 516 15.90 32.51 43.08
C LEU A 516 16.66 33.51 43.97
N TYR A 517 17.67 33.05 44.71
CA TYR A 517 18.52 33.91 45.51
C TYR A 517 19.34 34.88 44.64
N GLU A 518 19.93 34.37 43.56
CA GLU A 518 20.73 35.19 42.65
C GLU A 518 19.86 36.22 41.93
N VAL A 519 18.69 35.81 41.42
CA VAL A 519 17.69 36.71 40.84
C VAL A 519 17.28 37.80 41.83
N TYR A 520 16.98 37.44 43.08
CA TYR A 520 16.62 38.41 44.12
C TYR A 520 17.73 39.45 44.31
N SER A 521 18.96 38.98 44.53
CA SER A 521 20.10 39.84 44.84
C SER A 521 20.41 40.81 43.69
N ARG A 522 20.49 40.29 42.46
CA ARG A 522 20.77 41.06 41.24
C ARG A 522 19.66 42.04 40.87
N THR A 523 18.40 41.67 41.14
CA THR A 523 17.27 42.56 40.83
C THR A 523 17.23 43.76 41.77
N LEU A 524 17.58 43.57 43.06
CA LEU A 524 17.61 44.65 44.05
C LEU A 524 18.80 45.62 43.88
N GLU A 525 19.83 45.24 43.12
CA GLU A 525 20.94 46.14 42.72
C GLU A 525 20.49 47.22 41.71
N ARG A 526 19.32 47.07 41.10
CA ARG A 526 18.78 48.04 40.14
C ARG A 526 18.30 49.32 40.83
N GLU A 527 18.57 50.46 40.21
CA GLU A 527 18.12 51.76 40.70
C GLU A 527 16.64 52.00 40.39
N PHE A 528 15.77 51.48 41.26
CA PHE A 528 14.34 51.76 41.22
C PHE A 528 13.89 52.65 42.40
N PRO A 529 12.96 53.61 42.19
CA PRO A 529 12.51 54.52 43.24
C PRO A 529 11.96 53.81 44.49
N GLY A 530 11.26 52.69 44.32
CA GLY A 530 10.70 51.89 45.41
C GLY A 530 11.73 51.12 46.23
N PHE A 531 12.95 50.91 45.71
CA PHE A 531 14.01 50.21 46.45
C PHE A 531 14.80 51.16 47.38
N ALA A 532 14.87 52.45 47.05
CA ALA A 532 15.60 53.44 47.84
C ALA A 532 15.03 53.62 49.27
N THR A 533 13.74 53.32 49.48
CA THR A 533 13.07 53.50 50.77
C THR A 533 13.02 52.23 51.63
N LEU A 534 13.50 51.09 51.12
CA LEU A 534 13.44 49.79 51.82
C LEU A 534 14.45 49.73 52.97
N ARG A 535 13.94 49.58 54.20
CA ARG A 535 14.75 49.38 55.42
C ARG A 535 14.87 47.92 55.82
N VAL A 536 13.84 47.11 55.52
CA VAL A 536 13.77 45.70 55.91
C VAL A 536 13.62 44.83 54.67
N LYS A 537 14.62 43.97 54.41
CA LYS A 537 14.67 43.05 53.26
C LYS A 537 14.72 41.61 53.79
N VAL A 538 13.57 40.94 53.84
CA VAL A 538 13.49 39.54 54.27
C VAL A 538 13.54 38.65 53.03
N ARG A 539 14.47 37.70 53.02
CA ARG A 539 14.57 36.66 51.99
C ARG A 539 14.69 35.29 52.63
N ALA A 540 13.91 34.33 52.16
CA ALA A 540 14.02 32.93 52.56
C ALA A 540 13.49 32.05 51.41
N PHE A 541 14.34 31.21 50.82
CA PHE A 541 13.94 30.27 49.78
C PHE A 541 14.31 28.87 50.26
N ASP A 542 13.30 28.06 50.57
CA ASP A 542 13.50 26.68 51.02
C ASP A 542 14.11 25.85 49.86
N PRO A 543 15.05 24.95 50.15
CA PRO A 543 15.59 24.04 49.15
C PRO A 543 14.47 23.21 48.49
N LEU A 544 14.50 23.13 47.17
CA LEU A 544 13.55 22.39 46.35
C LEU A 544 14.27 21.25 45.64
N ASP A 545 13.73 20.02 45.70
CA ASP A 545 14.18 18.90 44.86
C ASP A 545 13.81 19.20 43.40
N ASP A 546 14.80 19.62 42.62
CA ASP A 546 14.64 20.09 41.25
C ASP A 546 15.05 19.07 40.19
N SER A 547 15.33 17.82 40.60
CA SER A 547 15.75 16.69 39.76
C SER A 547 14.74 16.35 38.64
N GLY A 548 13.47 16.77 38.77
CA GLY A 548 12.41 16.60 37.77
C GLY A 548 11.93 17.89 37.09
N ILE A 549 12.57 19.04 37.33
CA ILE A 549 12.15 20.33 36.78
C ILE A 549 12.98 20.66 35.53
N ALA A 550 12.34 20.67 34.36
CA ALA A 550 12.98 21.07 33.12
C ALA A 550 13.58 22.49 33.20
N VAL A 551 14.71 22.71 32.50
CA VAL A 551 15.43 24.00 32.48
C VAL A 551 14.51 25.18 32.13
N ASP A 552 13.56 25.00 31.21
CA ASP A 552 12.58 26.03 30.84
C ASP A 552 11.65 26.43 31.99
N ARG A 553 11.31 25.49 32.88
CA ARG A 553 10.50 25.79 34.08
C ARG A 553 11.32 26.54 35.13
N LYS A 554 12.59 26.15 35.33
CA LYS A 554 13.51 26.92 36.21
C LYS A 554 13.64 28.36 35.72
N ARG A 555 13.80 28.54 34.40
CA ARG A 555 13.84 29.84 33.73
C ARG A 555 12.57 30.65 33.98
N GLY A 556 11.40 30.04 33.82
CA GLY A 556 10.11 30.69 34.09
C GLY A 556 9.96 31.18 35.54
N LEU A 557 10.39 30.38 36.52
CA LEU A 557 10.39 30.77 37.94
C LEU A 557 11.30 31.97 38.22
N CYS A 558 12.48 32.01 37.61
CA CYS A 558 13.41 33.14 37.73
C CYS A 558 12.80 34.43 37.15
N GLN A 559 12.19 34.34 35.97
CA GLN A 559 11.53 35.48 35.32
C GLN A 559 10.33 35.99 36.13
N PHE A 560 9.56 35.09 36.74
CA PHE A 560 8.47 35.47 37.65
C PHE A 560 8.99 36.30 38.83
N LEU A 561 10.05 35.83 39.49
CA LEU A 561 10.62 36.51 40.65
C LEU A 561 11.21 37.88 40.24
N GLU A 562 11.95 37.94 39.14
CA GLU A 562 12.49 39.20 38.61
C GLU A 562 11.37 40.21 38.33
N GLU A 563 10.31 39.80 37.63
CA GLU A 563 9.18 40.66 37.28
C GLU A 563 8.42 41.12 38.54
N ALA A 564 8.19 40.23 39.51
CA ALA A 564 7.54 40.58 40.76
C ALA A 564 8.35 41.62 41.57
N LEU A 565 9.67 41.44 41.66
CA LEU A 565 10.57 42.38 42.34
C LEU A 565 10.66 43.72 41.59
N CYS A 566 10.76 43.70 40.26
CA CYS A 566 10.74 44.91 39.45
C CYS A 566 9.45 45.70 39.63
N ASN A 567 8.31 45.03 39.78
CA ASN A 567 7.04 45.69 40.06
C ASN A 567 7.03 46.39 41.43
N VAL A 568 7.63 45.77 42.46
CA VAL A 568 7.85 46.44 43.75
C VAL A 568 8.74 47.68 43.57
N GLY A 569 9.87 47.55 42.88
CA GLY A 569 10.77 48.68 42.65
C GLY A 569 10.11 49.85 41.88
N LYS A 570 9.30 49.54 40.87
CA LYS A 570 8.64 50.55 40.02
C LYS A 570 7.44 51.22 40.70
N HIS A 571 6.68 50.47 41.49
CA HIS A 571 5.33 50.89 41.89
C HIS A 571 5.14 51.03 43.40
N ALA A 572 5.96 50.39 44.23
CA ALA A 572 5.84 50.46 45.69
C ALA A 572 6.65 51.63 46.29
N CYS A 573 6.55 52.83 45.72
CA CYS A 573 7.27 54.02 46.19
C CYS A 573 6.90 54.34 47.66
N GLY A 574 7.89 54.42 48.54
CA GLY A 574 7.69 54.64 49.97
C GLY A 574 7.52 53.35 50.81
N ALA A 575 7.60 52.18 50.19
CA ALA A 575 7.66 50.91 50.93
C ALA A 575 8.93 50.87 51.79
N THR A 576 8.79 50.41 53.04
CA THR A 576 9.89 50.26 54.00
C THR A 576 10.28 48.79 54.22
N GLN A 577 9.44 47.85 53.78
CA GLN A 577 9.65 46.42 53.93
C GLN A 577 9.33 45.64 52.65
N LEU A 578 10.22 44.72 52.30
CA LEU A 578 10.05 43.72 51.24
C LEU A 578 10.33 42.33 51.81
N LYS A 579 9.42 41.39 51.58
CA LYS A 579 9.56 39.97 51.91
C LYS A 579 9.47 39.14 50.63
N ALA A 580 10.53 38.41 50.28
CA ALA A 580 10.50 37.40 49.22
C ALA A 580 10.70 36.02 49.86
N ILE A 581 9.68 35.19 49.81
CA ILE A 581 9.64 33.91 50.53
C ILE A 581 9.24 32.81 49.55
N GLY A 582 10.09 31.80 49.40
CA GLY A 582 9.75 30.53 48.76
C GLY A 582 9.70 29.44 49.82
N LYS A 583 8.53 28.84 50.04
CA LYS A 583 8.35 27.79 51.04
C LYS A 583 7.73 26.54 50.46
N GLN A 584 8.24 25.41 50.91
CA GLN A 584 7.61 24.12 50.65
C GLN A 584 6.56 23.84 51.73
N HIS A 585 5.34 23.54 51.30
CA HIS A 585 4.26 23.06 52.17
C HIS A 585 4.24 21.53 52.24
N GLU A 586 3.78 20.98 53.36
CA GLU A 586 3.65 19.54 53.60
C GLU A 586 2.77 18.84 52.55
N ASP A 587 1.82 19.57 51.96
CA ASP A 587 0.91 19.09 50.91
C ASP A 587 1.59 18.86 49.54
N GLY A 588 2.91 19.03 49.45
CA GLY A 588 3.69 18.86 48.21
C GLY A 588 3.62 20.05 47.25
N TRP A 589 3.17 21.21 47.73
CA TRP A 589 3.13 22.47 47.00
C TRP A 589 4.29 23.37 47.39
N TYR A 590 4.84 24.08 46.42
CA TYR A 590 5.79 25.15 46.62
C TYR A 590 5.11 26.48 46.39
N VAL A 591 5.25 27.40 47.34
CA VAL A 591 4.65 28.73 47.30
C VAL A 591 5.76 29.77 47.24
N LEU A 592 5.84 30.51 46.14
CA LEU A 592 6.77 31.62 45.95
C LEU A 592 6.00 32.95 46.04
N GLY A 593 6.16 33.64 47.16
CA GLY A 593 5.46 34.86 47.49
C GLY A 593 6.39 36.07 47.65
N ILE A 594 6.02 37.18 47.02
CA ILE A 594 6.67 38.48 47.16
C ILE A 594 5.65 39.44 47.79
N ARG A 595 6.00 40.04 48.92
CA ARG A 595 5.15 40.97 49.66
C ARG A 595 5.88 42.26 50.02
N ASP A 596 5.27 43.38 49.72
CA ASP A 596 5.70 44.71 50.16
C ASP A 596 4.68 45.37 51.09
N ASN A 597 5.04 46.50 51.69
CA ASN A 597 4.16 47.35 52.51
C ASN A 597 3.93 48.75 51.91
N GLY A 598 4.08 48.90 50.60
CA GLY A 598 3.86 50.13 49.85
C GLY A 598 2.38 50.51 49.68
N PRO A 599 2.04 51.46 48.81
CA PRO A 599 0.68 51.99 48.66
C PRO A 599 -0.38 51.00 48.15
N GLY A 600 0.01 49.77 47.78
CA GLY A 600 -0.88 48.76 47.21
C GLY A 600 -1.01 48.88 45.69
N ILE A 601 -1.96 48.15 45.11
CA ILE A 601 -2.18 48.11 43.65
C ILE A 601 -2.87 49.40 43.19
N CYS A 602 -2.18 50.25 42.43
CA CYS A 602 -2.72 51.52 41.93
C CYS A 602 -3.37 51.44 40.52
N SER A 603 -3.44 50.26 39.88
CA SER A 603 -4.05 50.07 38.55
C SER A 603 -4.51 48.63 38.32
N ASP A 604 -5.75 48.46 37.83
CA ASP A 604 -6.33 47.15 37.45
C ASP A 604 -5.96 46.70 36.03
N ARG A 605 -5.15 47.46 35.29
CA ARG A 605 -4.72 47.04 33.95
C ARG A 605 -3.67 45.94 34.03
N ASN A 606 -4.01 44.77 33.53
CA ASN A 606 -3.07 43.65 33.35
C ASN A 606 -1.99 44.02 32.32
N GLY A 607 -0.83 44.47 32.82
CA GLY A 607 0.37 44.68 32.02
C GLY A 607 0.89 43.39 31.37
N GLN A 608 1.88 43.53 30.49
CA GLN A 608 2.45 42.42 29.73
C GLN A 608 3.12 41.36 30.63
N GLY A 609 3.75 41.78 31.74
CA GLY A 609 4.27 40.88 32.78
C GLY A 609 3.19 39.99 33.41
N THR A 610 2.02 40.54 33.76
CA THR A 610 0.90 39.75 34.30
C THR A 610 0.41 38.68 33.31
N LYS A 611 0.46 38.93 32.00
CA LYS A 611 0.08 37.93 30.97
C LYS A 611 1.09 36.78 30.87
N GLN A 612 2.38 37.04 31.08
CA GLN A 612 3.43 36.01 31.10
C GLN A 612 3.28 35.13 32.33
N ILE A 613 2.99 35.72 33.49
CA ILE A 613 2.76 34.99 34.74
C ILE A 613 1.54 34.06 34.65
N LEU A 614 0.48 34.49 33.95
CA LEU A 614 -0.69 33.64 33.70
C LEU A 614 -0.39 32.45 32.77
N ARG A 615 0.59 32.57 31.86
CA ARG A 615 1.07 31.42 31.04
C ARG A 615 1.91 30.46 31.89
N LEU A 616 2.83 31.00 32.68
CA LEU A 616 3.66 30.21 33.59
C LEU A 616 2.80 29.43 34.60
N LYS A 617 1.73 30.05 35.11
CA LYS A 617 0.72 29.36 35.93
C LYS A 617 0.17 28.12 35.23
N ALA A 618 -0.19 28.22 33.95
CA ALA A 618 -0.74 27.11 33.19
C ALA A 618 0.32 26.01 32.96
N ASP A 619 1.56 26.38 32.65
CA ASP A 619 2.66 25.45 32.38
C ASP A 619 3.13 24.68 33.64
N LEU A 620 2.95 25.28 34.82
CA LEU A 620 3.25 24.68 36.13
C LEU A 620 2.04 23.98 36.78
N ASN A 621 0.86 23.98 36.14
CA ASN A 621 -0.41 23.57 36.76
C ASN A 621 -0.67 24.25 38.13
N GLY A 622 -0.25 25.52 38.25
CA GLY A 622 -0.24 26.26 39.50
C GLY A 622 -1.43 27.20 39.69
N THR A 623 -1.40 27.93 40.81
CA THR A 623 -2.26 29.08 41.10
C THR A 623 -1.44 30.35 41.20
N PHE A 624 -2.01 31.47 40.75
CA PHE A 624 -1.37 32.78 40.82
C PHE A 624 -2.34 33.74 41.50
N LYS A 625 -1.83 34.52 42.44
CA LYS A 625 -2.60 35.42 43.29
C LYS A 625 -1.87 36.78 43.38
N ARG A 626 -2.59 37.86 43.14
CA ARG A 626 -2.08 39.24 43.30
C ARG A 626 -3.13 40.10 44.01
N GLU A 627 -2.84 40.57 45.21
CA GLU A 627 -3.80 41.28 46.07
C GLU A 627 -3.16 42.43 46.86
N SER A 628 -3.93 43.47 47.17
CA SER A 628 -3.52 44.52 48.11
C SER A 628 -3.73 44.04 49.56
N CYS A 629 -2.74 44.26 50.43
CA CYS A 629 -2.79 43.89 51.86
C CYS A 629 -3.23 45.06 52.75
N GLN A 630 -3.98 44.77 53.82
CA GLN A 630 -4.35 45.73 54.87
C GLN A 630 -3.26 45.78 55.97
N PRO A 631 -2.88 46.95 56.52
CA PRO A 631 -3.37 48.30 56.19
C PRO A 631 -2.70 48.93 54.95
N LYS A 632 -1.55 48.42 54.47
CA LYS A 632 -0.84 48.81 53.22
C LYS A 632 -0.01 47.64 52.66
N GLY A 633 0.19 47.58 51.35
CA GLY A 633 1.11 46.63 50.67
C GLY A 633 0.52 45.85 49.50
N THR A 634 1.36 45.16 48.73
CA THR A 634 0.95 44.21 47.68
C THR A 634 1.52 42.82 47.96
N LEU A 635 0.72 41.77 47.76
CA LEU A 635 1.17 40.37 47.72
C LEU A 635 1.08 39.85 46.29
N CYS A 636 2.16 39.26 45.79
CA CYS A 636 2.25 38.56 44.51
C CYS A 636 2.75 37.14 44.78
N GLU A 637 1.91 36.14 44.54
CA GLU A 637 2.16 34.76 44.95
C GLU A 637 1.90 33.79 43.79
N LEU A 638 2.86 32.89 43.55
CA LEU A 638 2.78 31.79 42.61
C LEU A 638 2.95 30.47 43.36
N SER A 639 1.96 29.59 43.27
CA SER A 639 1.94 28.31 43.97
C SER A 639 1.84 27.17 42.96
N PHE A 640 2.71 26.15 43.06
CA PHE A 640 2.76 25.04 42.12
C PHE A 640 3.15 23.71 42.79
N PRO A 641 2.71 22.55 42.27
CA PRO A 641 3.05 21.24 42.82
C PRO A 641 4.50 20.84 42.49
N ILE A 642 5.24 20.35 43.49
CA ILE A 642 6.66 19.93 43.39
C ILE A 642 6.78 18.58 42.68
N ARG A 643 5.83 17.66 42.93
CA ARG A 643 5.69 16.38 42.23
C ARG A 643 4.31 16.33 41.57
N GLN A 644 4.28 16.17 40.25
CA GLN A 644 3.02 15.83 39.59
C GLN A 644 2.53 14.48 40.13
N ARG A 645 1.31 14.42 40.69
CA ARG A 645 0.66 13.14 41.00
C ARG A 645 0.64 12.33 39.70
N ARG A 646 1.43 11.25 39.65
CA ARG A 646 1.23 10.22 38.61
C ARG A 646 -0.22 9.73 38.74
N PRO A 647 -0.99 9.63 37.64
CA PRO A 647 -2.32 9.05 37.73
C PRO A 647 -2.21 7.61 38.25
N LEU A 648 -3.19 7.20 39.06
CA LEU A 648 -3.22 5.97 39.90
C LEU A 648 -2.97 4.63 39.17
N TRP A 649 -2.83 4.61 37.85
CA TRP A 649 -2.59 3.40 37.06
C TRP A 649 -1.10 3.09 36.80
N GLN A 650 -0.16 3.84 37.38
CA GLN A 650 1.29 3.58 37.28
C GLN A 650 1.98 3.30 38.64
N LEU A 651 1.33 2.56 39.53
CA LEU A 651 2.06 1.93 40.64
C LEU A 651 2.71 0.62 40.14
N PRO A 652 4.03 0.42 40.33
CA PRO A 652 4.62 -0.90 40.13
C PRO A 652 4.00 -1.87 41.13
N ARG A 653 3.49 -3.02 40.66
CA ARG A 653 3.14 -4.14 41.54
C ARG A 653 4.38 -4.53 42.34
N ALA A 654 4.29 -4.49 43.66
CA ALA A 654 5.32 -5.06 44.53
C ALA A 654 5.39 -6.57 44.28
N SER A 655 6.54 -7.06 43.82
CA SER A 655 6.90 -8.48 43.89
C SER A 655 7.64 -8.75 45.21
N PRO A 656 7.38 -9.89 45.88
CA PRO A 656 7.98 -10.20 47.16
C PRO A 656 9.40 -10.75 46.97
N SER A 657 10.35 -10.21 47.72
CA SER A 657 11.65 -10.86 47.92
C SER A 657 12.09 -10.74 49.38
N VAL A 658 11.97 -11.84 50.12
CA VAL A 658 12.75 -12.08 51.34
C VAL A 658 13.44 -13.43 51.14
N ARG A 659 14.77 -13.41 51.10
CA ARG A 659 15.66 -14.53 51.43
C ARG A 659 16.10 -14.35 52.92
N PRO A 660 17.00 -15.19 53.44
CA PRO A 660 16.84 -16.56 53.91
C PRO A 660 16.85 -16.62 55.46
N GLY A 661 16.35 -17.73 56.00
CA GLY A 661 16.46 -18.15 57.40
C GLY A 661 16.22 -19.64 57.46
#